data_AF-A0A6J1M6X1-F1
#
_entry.id   AF-A0A6J1M6X1-F1
#
_cell.length_a   1.000
_cell.length_b   1.000
_cell.length_c   1.000
_cell.angle_alpha   90.00
_cell.angle_beta   90.00
_cell.angle_gamma   90.00
#
_symmetry.space_group_name_H-M   'P 1'
#
loop_
_entity.id
_entity.type
_entity.pdbx_description
1 polymer ?
#
loop_
_entity_poly.entity_id
_entity_poly.type
_entity_poly.pdbx_seq_one_letter_code
_entity_poly.pdbx_strand_id
1 'polypeptide(L)'
;MLLMRKTVRSIATFALLLLVLYVKTHTFALTTGQAVDNSASYSSLNETSSDVIHNRFVRQVNDDLDEQETTTLRPGVEVEELGTCSEGLLLPLWLPQRHISVSDRAIRGFVYFMLMVYLFVGVSIISDRFMASIEAITSIERNVVVRGPKGEKQTMRVRIWNETVANLTLMALGSSAPEILLSVIEIYAKNFESGDLGPGTIVGSAAYNLFVIIALCMVLIPKGEKRRIKHLRVFIVTAVLSIIAYIWLWAILSLISPGIIEVWEGVLTLLMFPATVLWAYIAERRLLVYKYMDKNYRMNKRGTVVAGEQDSVEMGGDDKGKQFLRMSESAHAYDEARMEYIQLLSELRQKFPDADLEQLEMMAQEQLITRGNKSRAFYRIQATRKLIGSGNLMRKIQERAHDDITRVKAQIQTFNDDDDDMPTRIYFEPGHYTVMENCGEFEVRVVRRGDISGYSNVQFETQDGTASAGSDYVGKSGILTFPPGVDEQRFKIEIIDDDIFEEDECFYIRLFNPSANATIYVPHTATVMILDDDHAGIFAFADAVIDVNESVGVYVLSVMRYSGARGNVIVPYWTEDETAISGRHYHGVRGELIFENNVTEKFILIPIIEESTYEKDVKFKVNIGEPQLAPDSAHYHDTNKESFFHRFFENHTGDHTHDELLAEIHNVEKKRAEDLTDLERILLMSKPRNGELTTTYIRIRESSEFKTTVDKLVARANVSAVLGTSTWKEQFKDALTVVPGDENDLDAEEDVGEEVPKCVDYISHFICLFWKVLFAFVPPTDICGGYVTFVISIFVIGVLTAVIGDAATYFGCVCNIKDSVTAICFVALGTSIPDTFASIIAAKQDATADNCIGNVTGSNAVNVFLGIGLAWSIASIYHAVNGSTFNVEPGTIGFAVTLFCGEALIAIGVLMFRRSTKSIRAELGGPFISKWLHASILLLLWIVYLIVSTLEAYDIIIV
;
A
#
# COMPACT_ATOMS: atom_id res chain seq x y z
N MET A 1 -25.77 -13.24 -13.62
CA MET A 1 -26.22 -14.17 -14.69
C MET A 1 -27.27 -13.62 -15.67
N LEU A 2 -28.43 -13.11 -15.23
CA LEU A 2 -29.43 -12.49 -16.13
C LEU A 2 -28.90 -11.24 -16.85
N LEU A 3 -27.90 -10.57 -16.27
CA LEU A 3 -27.25 -9.38 -16.80
C LEU A 3 -26.25 -9.69 -17.93
N MET A 4 -25.37 -10.69 -17.81
CA MET A 4 -24.46 -11.11 -18.90
C MET A 4 -25.21 -11.69 -20.10
N ARG A 5 -26.25 -12.49 -19.83
CA ARG A 5 -27.13 -12.99 -20.89
C ARG A 5 -27.94 -11.86 -21.53
N LYS A 6 -28.22 -10.77 -20.81
CA LYS A 6 -28.85 -9.55 -21.33
C LYS A 6 -27.86 -8.62 -21.99
N THR A 7 -26.61 -8.46 -21.57
CA THR A 7 -25.63 -7.56 -22.18
C THR A 7 -24.97 -8.18 -23.38
N VAL A 8 -24.64 -9.48 -23.37
CA VAL A 8 -24.17 -10.19 -24.57
C VAL A 8 -25.31 -10.38 -25.56
N ARG A 9 -26.53 -10.72 -25.11
CA ARG A 9 -27.70 -10.60 -26.02
C ARG A 9 -27.91 -9.16 -26.44
N SER A 10 -27.77 -8.16 -25.57
CA SER A 10 -28.02 -6.76 -25.93
C SER A 10 -26.99 -6.27 -26.93
N ILE A 11 -25.71 -6.61 -26.78
CA ILE A 11 -24.62 -6.27 -27.72
C ILE A 11 -24.79 -7.06 -29.01
N ALA A 12 -25.12 -8.35 -28.96
CA ALA A 12 -25.40 -9.13 -30.16
C ALA A 12 -26.69 -8.66 -30.85
N THR A 13 -27.75 -8.33 -30.11
CA THR A 13 -29.00 -7.76 -30.65
C THR A 13 -28.81 -6.32 -31.07
N PHE A 14 -27.86 -5.57 -30.49
CA PHE A 14 -27.55 -4.19 -30.85
C PHE A 14 -26.62 -4.15 -32.05
N ALA A 15 -25.68 -5.08 -32.18
CA ALA A 15 -24.94 -5.33 -33.41
C ALA A 15 -25.86 -5.84 -34.51
N LEU A 16 -26.83 -6.72 -34.19
CA LEU A 16 -27.88 -7.13 -35.12
C LEU A 16 -28.85 -5.98 -35.43
N LEU A 17 -29.13 -5.08 -34.47
CA LEU A 17 -29.97 -3.89 -34.66
C LEU A 17 -29.23 -2.86 -35.51
N LEU A 18 -27.92 -2.67 -35.32
CA LEU A 18 -27.06 -1.84 -36.16
C LEU A 18 -26.92 -2.43 -37.55
N LEU A 19 -26.80 -3.74 -37.67
CA LEU A 19 -26.81 -4.45 -38.96
C LEU A 19 -28.19 -4.36 -39.63
N VAL A 20 -29.30 -4.43 -38.88
CA VAL A 20 -30.67 -4.27 -39.40
C VAL A 20 -30.99 -2.82 -39.72
N LEU A 21 -30.49 -1.86 -38.93
CA LEU A 21 -30.57 -0.43 -39.19
C LEU A 21 -29.76 -0.11 -40.43
N TYR A 22 -28.54 -0.63 -40.55
CA TYR A 22 -27.70 -0.52 -41.75
C TYR A 22 -28.36 -1.15 -42.97
N VAL A 23 -28.89 -2.38 -42.87
CA VAL A 23 -29.62 -3.03 -43.97
C VAL A 23 -30.87 -2.21 -44.31
N LYS A 24 -31.61 -1.67 -43.34
CA LYS A 24 -32.79 -0.83 -43.59
C LYS A 24 -32.44 0.53 -44.16
N THR A 25 -31.38 1.19 -43.71
CA THR A 25 -30.94 2.50 -44.24
C THR A 25 -30.34 2.33 -45.62
N HIS A 26 -29.60 1.24 -45.88
CA HIS A 26 -29.10 0.87 -47.20
C HIS A 26 -30.25 0.51 -48.16
N THR A 27 -31.26 -0.23 -47.68
CA THR A 27 -32.47 -0.54 -48.49
C THR A 27 -33.30 0.73 -48.73
N PHE A 28 -33.42 1.62 -47.73
CA PHE A 28 -34.11 2.90 -47.85
C PHE A 28 -33.41 3.84 -48.84
N ALA A 29 -32.08 3.94 -48.76
CA ALA A 29 -31.24 4.72 -49.67
C ALA A 29 -31.36 4.24 -51.13
N LEU A 30 -31.37 2.92 -51.36
CA LEU A 30 -31.63 2.34 -52.69
C LEU A 30 -33.05 2.64 -53.20
N THR A 31 -34.06 2.66 -52.34
CA THR A 31 -35.44 3.00 -52.73
C THR A 31 -35.67 4.50 -52.99
N THR A 32 -34.93 5.39 -52.32
CA THR A 32 -35.00 6.84 -52.55
C THR A 32 -34.15 7.31 -53.73
N GLY A 33 -33.05 6.61 -54.05
CA GLY A 33 -32.24 6.88 -55.25
C GLY A 33 -33.03 6.69 -56.56
N GLN A 34 -34.00 5.76 -56.59
CA GLN A 34 -34.91 5.59 -57.74
C GLN A 34 -36.05 6.63 -57.80
N ALA A 35 -36.29 7.40 -56.73
CA ALA A 35 -37.38 8.38 -56.68
C ALA A 35 -36.94 9.78 -57.11
N VAL A 36 -35.65 10.10 -57.09
CA VAL A 36 -35.12 11.43 -57.44
C VAL A 36 -34.91 11.61 -58.96
N ASP A 37 -34.72 10.53 -59.71
CA ASP A 37 -34.49 10.58 -61.17
C ASP A 37 -35.75 10.75 -62.04
N ASN A 38 -36.95 10.80 -61.46
CA ASN A 38 -38.21 10.88 -62.22
C ASN A 38 -38.91 12.25 -62.20
N SER A 39 -38.25 13.32 -61.73
CA SER A 39 -38.86 14.66 -61.74
C SER A 39 -37.89 15.80 -62.10
N ALA A 40 -37.42 15.83 -63.35
CA ALA A 40 -36.92 17.06 -63.96
C ALA A 40 -37.02 16.99 -65.50
N SER A 41 -38.15 17.42 -66.06
CA SER A 41 -38.30 17.62 -67.51
C SER A 41 -39.34 18.71 -67.79
N TYR A 42 -38.97 19.98 -67.56
CA TYR A 42 -39.55 21.25 -68.05
C TYR A 42 -38.61 22.34 -67.46
N SER A 43 -38.06 23.37 -68.08
CA SER A 43 -38.27 24.13 -69.33
C SER A 43 -37.04 25.07 -69.46
N SER A 44 -36.37 25.16 -70.62
CA SER A 44 -36.39 26.29 -71.57
C SER A 44 -35.26 27.34 -71.47
N LEU A 45 -34.54 27.46 -72.60
CA LEU A 45 -34.11 28.67 -73.34
C LEU A 45 -32.94 29.56 -72.84
N ASN A 46 -32.01 29.72 -73.79
CA ASN A 46 -31.12 30.86 -74.09
C ASN A 46 -29.98 31.21 -73.13
N GLU A 47 -28.74 31.01 -73.56
CA GLU A 47 -27.89 32.10 -74.08
C GLU A 47 -26.62 31.56 -74.78
N THR A 48 -26.01 32.43 -75.56
CA THR A 48 -25.16 32.21 -76.73
C THR A 48 -23.64 32.14 -76.46
N SER A 49 -22.96 31.35 -77.31
CA SER A 49 -21.62 31.56 -77.94
C SER A 49 -20.38 31.89 -77.08
N SER A 50 -19.36 31.02 -77.12
CA SER A 50 -18.17 31.14 -78.01
C SER A 50 -16.96 30.29 -77.53
N ASP A 51 -16.10 29.96 -78.52
CA ASP A 51 -14.72 29.44 -78.45
C ASP A 51 -14.55 27.91 -78.22
N VAL A 52 -14.34 27.03 -79.22
CA VAL A 52 -13.40 26.94 -80.36
C VAL A 52 -11.94 26.61 -79.98
N ILE A 53 -11.64 25.30 -80.04
CA ILE A 53 -10.46 24.65 -80.64
C ILE A 53 -9.05 24.98 -80.08
N HIS A 54 -8.41 23.98 -79.45
CA HIS A 54 -7.05 23.59 -79.84
C HIS A 54 -6.64 22.14 -79.50
N ASN A 55 -6.34 21.39 -80.58
CA ASN A 55 -5.28 20.39 -80.82
C ASN A 55 -4.80 19.47 -79.68
N ARG A 56 -4.83 18.13 -79.78
CA ARG A 56 -4.22 17.19 -80.76
C ARG A 56 -2.70 17.09 -80.64
N PHE A 57 -2.20 15.91 -80.21
CA PHE A 57 -0.90 15.21 -80.45
C PHE A 57 -0.69 14.26 -79.24
N VAL A 58 -0.33 12.96 -79.28
CA VAL A 58 0.46 12.08 -80.16
C VAL A 58 0.24 10.62 -79.66
N ARG A 59 -0.11 9.67 -80.55
CA ARG A 59 0.72 8.52 -81.03
C ARG A 59 0.87 7.39 -79.98
N GLN A 60 0.08 6.31 -80.02
CA GLN A 60 0.11 5.13 -80.92
C GLN A 60 1.37 4.24 -80.74
N VAL A 61 1.13 2.92 -80.61
CA VAL A 61 1.95 1.75 -81.04
C VAL A 61 2.08 0.66 -79.93
N ASN A 62 1.27 -0.40 -79.97
CA ASN A 62 1.66 -1.75 -80.46
C ASN A 62 0.54 -2.79 -80.25
N ASP A 63 0.20 -3.47 -81.35
CA ASP A 63 -0.57 -4.71 -81.44
C ASP A 63 0.32 -5.93 -81.14
N ASP A 64 -0.30 -7.04 -80.69
CA ASP A 64 -0.11 -8.44 -81.16
C ASP A 64 -0.99 -9.40 -80.30
N LEU A 65 -2.09 -9.93 -80.86
CA LEU A 65 -2.38 -11.37 -81.19
C LEU A 65 -2.36 -12.33 -79.96
N ASP A 66 -3.39 -13.12 -79.61
CA ASP A 66 -4.30 -13.92 -80.43
C ASP A 66 -5.59 -14.39 -79.70
N GLU A 67 -6.57 -14.65 -80.55
CA GLU A 67 -7.69 -15.62 -80.51
C GLU A 67 -8.92 -15.49 -79.58
N GLN A 68 -10.03 -15.37 -80.31
CA GLN A 68 -11.43 -15.32 -79.94
C GLN A 68 -11.99 -16.67 -79.49
N GLU A 69 -12.83 -16.66 -78.47
CA GLU A 69 -14.10 -17.41 -78.52
C GLU A 69 -15.26 -16.44 -78.34
N THR A 70 -16.00 -16.25 -79.42
CA THR A 70 -17.17 -15.38 -79.51
C THR A 70 -18.39 -16.15 -79.01
N THR A 71 -19.00 -15.72 -77.92
CA THR A 71 -20.45 -15.93 -77.73
C THR A 71 -21.11 -14.58 -77.47
N THR A 72 -21.98 -14.21 -78.40
CA THR A 72 -22.64 -12.91 -78.51
C THR A 72 -23.79 -12.73 -77.51
N LEU A 73 -23.91 -11.47 -77.03
CA LEU A 73 -25.12 -10.73 -76.62
C LEU A 73 -25.77 -11.01 -75.25
N ARG A 74 -25.55 -10.07 -74.31
CA ARG A 74 -26.55 -9.07 -73.85
C ARG A 74 -25.83 -7.81 -73.31
N PRO A 75 -26.25 -6.59 -73.68
CA PRO A 75 -25.64 -5.36 -73.15
C PRO A 75 -26.29 -4.95 -71.82
N GLY A 76 -25.49 -4.36 -70.93
CA GLY A 76 -25.97 -3.48 -69.88
C GLY A 76 -26.39 -4.15 -68.57
N VAL A 77 -25.42 -4.66 -67.82
CA VAL A 77 -25.42 -4.45 -66.36
C VAL A 77 -24.10 -3.75 -66.08
N GLU A 78 -24.15 -2.45 -65.85
CA GLU A 78 -23.04 -1.73 -65.22
C GLU A 78 -22.82 -2.39 -63.86
N VAL A 79 -21.78 -3.22 -63.79
CA VAL A 79 -21.27 -3.72 -62.52
C VAL A 79 -20.65 -2.51 -61.86
N GLU A 80 -21.27 -2.05 -60.76
CA GLU A 80 -20.72 -1.02 -59.86
C GLU A 80 -19.21 -1.24 -59.72
N GLU A 81 -18.41 -0.21 -60.00
CA GLU A 81 -16.97 -0.20 -59.78
C GLU A 81 -16.71 -0.43 -58.28
N LEU A 82 -16.50 -1.71 -57.92
CA LEU A 82 -16.12 -2.13 -56.58
C LEU A 82 -14.68 -1.66 -56.33
N GLY A 83 -14.48 -0.84 -55.28
CA GLY A 83 -13.17 -0.40 -54.84
C GLY A 83 -12.22 -1.56 -54.55
N THR A 84 -11.01 -1.51 -55.09
CA THR A 84 -9.93 -2.46 -54.79
C THR A 84 -9.41 -2.21 -53.38
N CYS A 85 -9.37 -3.24 -52.52
CA CYS A 85 -8.79 -3.09 -51.18
C CYS A 85 -7.28 -2.88 -51.28
N SER A 86 -6.75 -1.92 -50.52
CA SER A 86 -5.31 -1.72 -50.33
C SER A 86 -4.68 -2.85 -49.52
N GLU A 87 -3.39 -3.10 -49.70
CA GLU A 87 -2.63 -4.01 -48.83
C GLU A 87 -2.36 -3.34 -47.47
N GLY A 88 -2.55 -4.10 -46.39
CA GLY A 88 -2.25 -3.72 -45.02
C GLY A 88 -0.77 -3.87 -44.67
N LEU A 89 -0.37 -3.33 -43.51
CA LEU A 89 1.01 -3.25 -43.08
C LEU A 89 1.60 -4.61 -42.66
N LEU A 90 0.80 -5.47 -42.02
CA LEU A 90 1.22 -6.75 -41.43
C LEU A 90 0.40 -7.94 -41.93
N LEU A 91 -0.92 -7.80 -42.08
CA LEU A 91 -1.78 -8.90 -42.50
C LEU A 91 -1.82 -9.01 -44.03
N PRO A 92 -1.53 -10.18 -44.62
CA PRO A 92 -1.67 -10.38 -46.05
C PRO A 92 -3.15 -10.35 -46.46
N LEU A 93 -3.40 -9.81 -47.65
CA LEU A 93 -4.74 -9.66 -48.16
C LEU A 93 -5.35 -11.00 -48.62
N TRP A 94 -6.64 -11.23 -48.29
CA TRP A 94 -7.35 -12.44 -48.69
C TRP A 94 -7.80 -12.37 -50.17
N LEU A 95 -7.02 -13.02 -51.04
CA LEU A 95 -7.29 -13.17 -52.47
C LEU A 95 -8.20 -14.39 -52.75
N PRO A 96 -9.05 -14.37 -53.81
CA PRO A 96 -9.25 -13.31 -54.82
C PRO A 96 -10.22 -12.20 -54.38
N GLN A 97 -10.06 -10.97 -54.91
CA GLN A 97 -10.93 -9.81 -54.63
C GLN A 97 -12.13 -9.66 -55.60
N ARG A 98 -12.03 -10.16 -56.84
CA ARG A 98 -13.07 -10.01 -57.87
C ARG A 98 -13.85 -11.31 -58.06
N HIS A 99 -15.12 -11.21 -58.47
CA HIS A 99 -16.04 -12.33 -58.73
C HIS A 99 -16.32 -13.24 -57.51
N ILE A 100 -16.59 -12.64 -56.35
CA ILE A 100 -16.87 -13.37 -55.11
C ILE A 100 -18.40 -13.48 -54.91
N SER A 101 -18.88 -14.64 -54.44
CA SER A 101 -20.28 -14.81 -54.05
C SER A 101 -20.63 -13.99 -52.80
N VAL A 102 -21.89 -13.55 -52.67
CA VAL A 102 -22.37 -12.82 -51.48
C VAL A 102 -22.14 -13.63 -50.20
N SER A 103 -22.23 -14.97 -50.28
CA SER A 103 -21.96 -15.87 -49.15
C SER A 103 -20.49 -15.85 -48.72
N ASP A 104 -19.56 -15.92 -49.67
CA ASP A 104 -18.11 -15.84 -49.37
C ASP A 104 -17.76 -14.48 -48.76
N ARG A 105 -18.38 -13.41 -49.28
CA ARG A 105 -18.21 -12.05 -48.76
C ARG A 105 -18.67 -11.95 -47.30
N ALA A 106 -19.84 -12.50 -46.98
CA ALA A 106 -20.35 -12.54 -45.62
C ALA A 106 -19.46 -13.37 -44.68
N ILE A 107 -18.94 -14.51 -45.14
CA ILE A 107 -18.01 -15.35 -44.36
C ILE A 107 -16.71 -14.59 -44.07
N ARG A 108 -16.11 -13.96 -45.09
CA ARG A 108 -14.88 -13.16 -44.91
C ARG A 108 -15.10 -12.00 -43.95
N GLY A 109 -16.20 -11.26 -44.11
CA GLY A 109 -16.57 -10.19 -43.18
C GLY A 109 -16.76 -10.70 -41.75
N PHE A 110 -17.42 -11.85 -41.57
CA PHE A 110 -17.58 -12.49 -40.26
C PHE A 110 -16.23 -12.92 -39.64
N VAL A 111 -15.32 -13.47 -40.45
CA VAL A 111 -13.98 -13.86 -39.98
C VAL A 111 -13.17 -12.64 -39.56
N TYR A 112 -13.12 -11.57 -40.36
CA TYR A 112 -12.43 -10.34 -39.97
C TYR A 112 -13.05 -9.69 -38.73
N PHE A 113 -14.38 -9.71 -38.61
CA PHE A 113 -15.07 -9.22 -37.42
C PHE A 113 -14.73 -10.04 -36.16
N MET A 114 -14.76 -11.38 -36.24
CA MET A 114 -14.37 -12.25 -35.13
C MET A 114 -12.89 -12.10 -34.77
N LEU A 115 -12.02 -11.96 -35.78
CA LEU A 115 -10.59 -11.69 -35.60
C LEU A 115 -10.38 -10.38 -34.85
N MET A 116 -11.07 -9.31 -35.26
CA MET A 116 -10.99 -8.01 -34.61
C MET A 116 -11.45 -8.07 -33.14
N VAL A 117 -12.58 -8.73 -32.85
CA VAL A 117 -13.03 -8.96 -31.47
C VAL A 117 -11.98 -9.72 -30.65
N TYR A 118 -11.37 -10.76 -31.24
CA TYR A 118 -10.33 -11.54 -30.57
C TYR A 118 -9.05 -10.73 -30.29
N LEU A 119 -8.66 -9.85 -31.21
CA LEU A 119 -7.52 -8.94 -31.06
C LEU A 119 -7.80 -7.87 -30.00
N PHE A 120 -9.02 -7.34 -29.89
CA PHE A 120 -9.37 -6.40 -28.82
C PHE A 120 -9.28 -7.02 -27.42
N VAL A 121 -9.61 -8.32 -27.28
CA VAL A 121 -9.34 -9.06 -26.04
C VAL A 121 -7.84 -9.09 -25.75
N GLY A 122 -7.01 -9.37 -26.77
CA GLY A 122 -5.54 -9.31 -26.66
C GLY A 122 -5.04 -7.93 -26.20
N VAL A 123 -5.46 -6.86 -26.87
CA VAL A 123 -5.11 -5.46 -26.51
C VAL A 123 -5.51 -5.14 -25.08
N SER A 124 -6.70 -5.54 -24.65
CA SER A 124 -7.16 -5.33 -23.28
C SER A 124 -6.20 -5.94 -22.24
N ILE A 125 -5.73 -7.17 -22.46
CA ILE A 125 -4.83 -7.88 -21.55
C ILE A 125 -3.44 -7.24 -21.49
N ILE A 126 -2.87 -6.89 -22.64
CA ILE A 126 -1.53 -6.26 -22.67
C ILE A 126 -1.57 -4.84 -22.11
N SER A 127 -2.65 -4.10 -22.34
CA SER A 127 -2.82 -2.76 -21.75
C SER A 127 -2.86 -2.79 -20.22
N ASP A 128 -3.23 -3.90 -19.59
CA ASP A 128 -3.15 -4.03 -18.14
C ASP A 128 -1.71 -4.17 -17.65
N ARG A 129 -0.87 -4.89 -18.39
CA ARG A 129 0.57 -4.99 -18.10
C ARG A 129 1.24 -3.65 -18.28
N PHE A 130 0.83 -2.92 -19.31
CA PHE A 130 1.23 -1.54 -19.51
C PHE A 130 0.82 -0.64 -18.34
N MET A 131 -0.44 -0.72 -17.88
CA MET A 131 -0.91 0.04 -16.72
C MET A 131 -0.21 -0.33 -15.41
N ALA A 132 0.04 -1.63 -15.17
CA ALA A 132 0.81 -2.10 -14.02
C ALA A 132 2.24 -1.54 -14.02
N SER A 133 2.87 -1.45 -15.20
CA SER A 133 4.20 -0.84 -15.33
C SER A 133 4.20 0.66 -15.03
N ILE A 134 3.14 1.38 -15.42
CA ILE A 134 2.97 2.80 -15.12
C ILE A 134 2.79 3.01 -13.62
N GLU A 135 1.96 2.18 -12.99
CA GLU A 135 1.75 2.24 -11.55
C GLU A 135 3.05 2.02 -10.79
N ALA A 136 3.82 0.99 -11.15
CA ALA A 136 5.14 0.73 -10.58
C ALA A 136 6.12 1.90 -10.73
N ILE A 137 6.09 2.61 -11.87
CA ILE A 137 6.91 3.81 -12.10
C ILE A 137 6.42 4.99 -11.23
N THR A 138 5.11 5.16 -11.10
CA THR A 138 4.52 6.27 -10.33
C THR A 138 4.63 6.07 -8.82
N SER A 139 4.70 4.82 -8.36
CA SER A 139 4.84 4.46 -6.95
C SER A 139 6.29 4.47 -6.45
N ILE A 140 7.27 4.85 -7.29
CA ILE A 140 8.67 4.94 -6.85
C ILE A 140 8.78 6.00 -5.75
N GLU A 141 9.25 5.56 -4.60
CA GLU A 141 9.55 6.39 -3.43
C GLU A 141 11.03 6.76 -3.39
N ARG A 142 11.33 7.99 -2.98
CA ARG A 142 12.68 8.46 -2.73
C ARG A 142 12.87 8.75 -1.25
N ASN A 143 13.96 8.22 -0.70
CA ASN A 143 14.40 8.56 0.66
C ASN A 143 14.91 10.01 0.66
N VAL A 144 14.21 10.88 1.37
CA VAL A 144 14.62 12.26 1.59
C VAL A 144 15.01 12.39 3.06
N VAL A 145 16.27 12.73 3.29
CA VAL A 145 16.79 13.01 4.64
C VAL A 145 16.44 14.46 4.97
N VAL A 146 15.52 14.62 5.91
CA VAL A 146 15.07 15.91 6.38
C VAL A 146 15.66 16.16 7.76
N ARG A 147 16.22 17.37 7.98
CA ARG A 147 16.63 17.80 9.31
C ARG A 147 15.41 18.30 10.08
N GLY A 148 15.09 17.62 11.18
CA GLY A 148 14.06 18.02 12.10
C GLY A 148 14.39 19.31 12.86
N PRO A 149 13.42 19.92 13.56
CA PRO A 149 13.57 21.16 14.31
C PRO A 149 14.60 21.09 15.46
N LYS A 150 14.91 19.89 15.96
CA LYS A 150 15.95 19.63 16.98
C LYS A 150 17.31 19.23 16.37
N GLY A 151 17.48 19.27 15.05
CA GLY A 151 18.72 18.89 14.37
C GLY A 151 18.87 17.37 14.09
N GLU A 152 17.93 16.54 14.54
CA GLU A 152 17.88 15.12 14.21
C GLU A 152 17.57 14.91 12.72
N LYS A 153 18.29 13.99 12.08
CA LYS A 153 18.07 13.61 10.69
C LYS A 153 17.00 12.53 10.63
N GLN A 154 15.80 12.86 10.19
CA GLN A 154 14.75 11.89 9.90
C GLN A 154 14.77 11.55 8.41
N THR A 155 14.84 10.26 8.09
CA THR A 155 14.78 9.78 6.71
C THR A 155 13.34 9.41 6.41
N MET A 156 12.68 10.20 5.55
CA MET A 156 11.30 9.95 5.13
C MET A 156 11.27 9.43 3.70
N ARG A 157 10.43 8.43 3.44
CA ARG A 157 10.16 7.97 2.08
C ARG A 157 9.05 8.83 1.51
N VAL A 158 9.31 9.52 0.39
CA VAL A 158 8.33 10.38 -0.28
C VAL A 158 8.19 9.90 -1.72
N ARG A 159 6.95 9.71 -2.19
CA ARG A 159 6.67 9.41 -3.60
C ARG A 159 7.24 10.50 -4.49
N ILE A 160 7.93 10.10 -5.56
CA ILE A 160 8.55 11.04 -6.51
C ILE A 160 7.46 11.77 -7.31
N TRP A 161 6.42 11.04 -7.70
CA TRP A 161 5.32 11.56 -8.50
C TRP A 161 4.21 12.12 -7.63
N ASN A 162 3.69 13.29 -8.02
CA ASN A 162 2.44 13.80 -7.49
C ASN A 162 1.27 12.98 -8.09
N GLU A 163 0.31 12.58 -7.25
CA GLU A 163 -0.82 11.73 -7.66
C GLU A 163 -1.67 12.33 -8.78
N THR A 164 -2.00 13.63 -8.72
CA THR A 164 -2.78 14.30 -9.77
C THR A 164 -2.00 14.36 -11.08
N VAL A 165 -0.69 14.62 -11.03
CA VAL A 165 0.16 14.62 -12.22
C VAL A 165 0.26 13.22 -12.80
N ALA A 166 0.52 12.21 -11.97
CA ALA A 166 0.59 10.80 -12.38
C ALA A 166 -0.73 10.32 -13.01
N ASN A 167 -1.87 10.66 -12.40
CA ASN A 167 -3.21 10.28 -12.86
C ASN A 167 -3.57 10.91 -14.21
N LEU A 168 -3.20 12.18 -14.42
CA LEU A 168 -3.51 12.90 -15.67
C LEU A 168 -2.52 12.59 -16.80
N THR A 169 -1.24 12.37 -16.48
CA THR A 169 -0.20 12.10 -17.49
C THR A 169 -0.12 10.63 -17.82
N LEU A 170 0.51 9.87 -16.94
CA LEU A 170 0.90 8.49 -17.21
C LEU A 170 -0.32 7.58 -17.15
N MET A 171 -1.23 7.75 -16.19
CA MET A 171 -2.39 6.85 -16.10
C MET A 171 -3.45 7.11 -17.18
N ALA A 172 -3.58 8.34 -17.71
CA ALA A 172 -4.43 8.61 -18.88
C ALA A 172 -3.79 8.15 -20.19
N LEU A 173 -2.48 8.30 -20.34
CA LEU A 173 -1.74 7.70 -21.45
C LEU A 173 -1.87 6.18 -21.44
N GLY A 174 -1.79 5.57 -20.26
CA GLY A 174 -1.99 4.15 -20.01
C GLY A 174 -3.25 3.57 -20.66
N SER A 175 -4.35 4.33 -20.63
CA SER A 175 -5.62 3.87 -21.16
C SER A 175 -5.76 4.06 -22.65
N SER A 176 -5.19 5.15 -23.13
CA SER A 176 -5.33 5.69 -24.48
C SER A 176 -4.26 5.19 -25.45
N ALA A 177 -3.31 4.37 -24.98
CA ALA A 177 -2.19 3.90 -25.78
C ALA A 177 -2.61 3.20 -27.08
N PRO A 178 -3.66 2.34 -27.11
CA PRO A 178 -4.11 1.73 -28.35
C PRO A 178 -4.59 2.76 -29.40
N GLU A 179 -5.36 3.76 -28.99
CA GLU A 179 -5.86 4.81 -29.89
C GLU A 179 -4.75 5.72 -30.42
N ILE A 180 -3.81 6.08 -29.52
CA ILE A 180 -2.64 6.90 -29.86
C ILE A 180 -1.75 6.16 -30.86
N LEU A 181 -1.43 4.89 -30.58
CA LEU A 181 -0.56 4.07 -31.43
C LEU A 181 -1.22 3.79 -32.78
N LEU A 182 -2.53 3.55 -32.82
CA LEU A 182 -3.26 3.37 -34.07
C LEU A 182 -3.09 4.57 -35.00
N SER A 183 -3.21 5.79 -34.47
CA SER A 183 -3.08 7.03 -35.26
C SER A 183 -1.66 7.23 -35.79
N VAL A 184 -0.64 6.89 -35.00
CA VAL A 184 0.78 7.00 -35.41
C VAL A 184 1.12 5.95 -36.47
N ILE A 185 0.67 4.71 -36.26
CA ILE A 185 0.95 3.60 -37.16
C ILE A 185 0.22 3.78 -38.48
N GLU A 186 -1.01 4.31 -38.50
CA GLU A 186 -1.73 4.56 -39.74
C GLU A 186 -1.00 5.57 -40.62
N ILE A 187 -0.52 6.68 -40.05
CA ILE A 187 0.28 7.67 -40.80
C ILE A 187 1.53 7.01 -41.37
N TYR A 188 2.23 6.20 -40.58
CA TYR A 188 3.40 5.48 -41.08
C TYR A 188 3.06 4.49 -42.21
N ALA A 189 1.95 3.74 -42.08
CA ALA A 189 1.50 2.76 -43.06
C ALA A 189 1.08 3.40 -44.39
N LYS A 190 0.52 4.62 -44.35
CA LYS A 190 0.11 5.40 -45.53
C LYS A 190 1.21 6.35 -46.04
N ASN A 191 2.49 6.06 -45.79
CA ASN A 191 3.63 6.89 -46.24
C ASN A 191 3.56 8.36 -45.81
N PHE A 192 3.12 8.61 -44.58
CA PHE A 192 2.90 9.92 -43.96
C PHE A 192 1.69 10.72 -44.48
N GLU A 193 0.83 10.11 -45.29
CA GLU A 193 -0.46 10.70 -45.67
C GLU A 193 -1.52 10.56 -44.57
N SER A 194 -2.54 11.43 -44.61
CA SER A 194 -3.62 11.41 -43.63
C SER A 194 -4.53 10.22 -43.85
N GLY A 195 -4.78 9.45 -42.80
CA GLY A 195 -5.79 8.41 -42.80
C GLY A 195 -7.02 8.79 -41.97
N ASP A 196 -8.16 8.18 -42.31
CA ASP A 196 -9.44 8.42 -41.63
C ASP A 196 -9.66 7.51 -40.41
N LEU A 197 -8.88 6.41 -40.29
CA LEU A 197 -9.13 5.38 -39.29
C LEU A 197 -8.74 5.86 -37.87
N GLY A 198 -7.57 6.48 -37.72
CA GLY A 198 -7.00 6.97 -36.47
C GLY A 198 -7.78 8.16 -35.90
N PRO A 199 -7.92 9.28 -36.65
CA PRO A 199 -8.75 10.41 -36.22
C PRO A 199 -10.21 10.02 -35.96
N GLY A 200 -10.81 9.18 -36.82
CA GLY A 200 -12.16 8.67 -36.62
C GLY A 200 -12.31 7.81 -35.35
N THR A 201 -11.30 6.99 -35.03
CA THR A 201 -11.27 6.18 -33.80
C THR A 201 -11.16 7.07 -32.56
N ILE A 202 -10.33 8.12 -32.61
CA ILE A 202 -10.14 9.05 -31.47
C ILE A 202 -11.43 9.82 -31.15
N VAL A 203 -12.13 10.35 -32.15
CA VAL A 203 -13.38 11.09 -31.93
C VAL A 203 -14.51 10.14 -31.52
N GLY A 204 -14.60 8.97 -32.17
CA GLY A 204 -15.59 7.95 -31.84
C GLY A 204 -15.43 7.40 -30.41
N SER A 205 -14.18 7.14 -29.98
CA SER A 205 -13.90 6.64 -28.62
C SER A 205 -14.22 7.69 -27.56
N ALA A 206 -14.00 8.97 -27.85
CA ALA A 206 -14.35 10.07 -26.95
C ALA A 206 -15.86 10.22 -26.76
N ALA A 207 -16.64 10.08 -27.84
CA ALA A 207 -18.10 10.04 -27.78
C ALA A 207 -18.59 8.84 -26.96
N TYR A 208 -18.05 7.65 -27.22
CA TYR A 208 -18.40 6.44 -26.46
C TYR A 208 -18.06 6.59 -24.97
N ASN A 209 -16.86 7.08 -24.65
CA ASN A 209 -16.38 7.27 -23.28
C ASN A 209 -17.24 8.28 -22.53
N LEU A 210 -17.58 9.41 -23.15
CA LEU A 210 -18.38 10.45 -22.48
C LEU A 210 -19.85 10.05 -22.32
N PHE A 211 -20.45 9.39 -23.30
CA PHE A 211 -21.89 9.12 -23.30
C PHE A 211 -22.22 7.74 -22.73
N VAL A 212 -21.62 6.68 -23.25
CA VAL A 212 -21.99 5.29 -22.92
C VAL A 212 -21.43 4.89 -21.57
N ILE A 213 -20.14 5.14 -21.31
CA ILE A 213 -19.52 4.73 -20.03
C ILE A 213 -20.19 5.46 -18.86
N ILE A 214 -20.41 6.78 -18.97
CA ILE A 214 -21.07 7.55 -17.93
C ILE A 214 -22.52 7.06 -17.72
N ALA A 215 -23.28 6.80 -18.79
CA ALA A 215 -24.64 6.26 -18.68
C ALA A 215 -24.67 4.89 -17.97
N LEU A 216 -23.73 4.00 -18.29
CA LEU A 216 -23.60 2.70 -17.62
C LEU A 216 -23.25 2.87 -16.14
N CYS A 217 -22.29 3.75 -15.81
CA CYS A 217 -21.90 4.03 -14.43
C CYS A 217 -23.04 4.67 -13.61
N MET A 218 -23.93 5.44 -14.24
CA MET A 218 -25.14 5.96 -13.58
C MET A 218 -26.13 4.85 -13.20
N VAL A 219 -26.34 3.87 -14.08
CA VAL A 219 -27.37 2.83 -13.89
C VAL A 219 -26.90 1.72 -12.95
N LEU A 220 -25.62 1.36 -13.04
CA LEU A 220 -25.02 0.20 -12.36
C LEU A 220 -24.78 0.40 -10.86
N ILE A 221 -24.91 1.63 -10.35
CA ILE A 221 -24.86 1.91 -8.91
C ILE A 221 -26.12 1.32 -8.22
N PRO A 222 -25.96 0.61 -7.08
CA PRO A 222 -27.07 0.01 -6.32
C PRO A 222 -28.17 1.01 -5.94
N LYS A 223 -29.36 0.48 -5.60
CA LYS A 223 -30.52 1.32 -5.26
C LYS A 223 -30.23 2.13 -3.99
N GLY A 224 -30.34 3.46 -4.08
CA GLY A 224 -30.19 4.36 -2.92
C GLY A 224 -28.81 4.98 -2.77
N GLU A 225 -27.78 4.39 -3.38
CA GLU A 225 -26.43 4.93 -3.36
C GLU A 225 -26.26 6.11 -4.32
N LYS A 226 -25.41 7.05 -3.90
CA LYS A 226 -25.11 8.30 -4.58
C LYS A 226 -23.60 8.51 -4.54
N ARG A 227 -22.97 8.71 -5.69
CA ARG A 227 -21.54 9.05 -5.76
C ARG A 227 -21.40 10.50 -6.19
N ARG A 228 -20.56 11.24 -5.47
CA ARG A 228 -20.31 12.65 -5.74
C ARG A 228 -18.84 12.93 -6.04
N ILE A 229 -18.56 13.84 -6.96
CA ILE A 229 -17.20 14.35 -7.23
C ILE A 229 -16.76 15.24 -6.04
N LYS A 230 -15.66 14.85 -5.37
CA LYS A 230 -15.06 15.58 -4.24
C LYS A 230 -14.19 16.74 -4.74
N HIS A 231 -13.39 16.52 -5.78
CA HIS A 231 -12.42 17.49 -6.29
C HIS A 231 -12.96 18.30 -7.47
N LEU A 232 -14.01 19.09 -7.23
CA LEU A 232 -14.73 19.83 -8.28
C LEU A 232 -13.82 20.75 -9.13
N ARG A 233 -12.80 21.37 -8.53
CA ARG A 233 -11.90 22.30 -9.25
C ARG A 233 -11.10 21.60 -10.35
N VAL A 234 -10.49 20.46 -10.01
CA VAL A 234 -9.70 19.65 -10.95
C VAL A 234 -10.61 19.08 -12.03
N PHE A 235 -11.80 18.63 -11.64
CA PHE A 235 -12.82 18.17 -12.58
C PHE A 235 -13.23 19.26 -13.59
N ILE A 236 -13.50 20.49 -13.15
CA ILE A 236 -13.88 21.58 -14.07
C ILE A 236 -12.75 21.87 -15.07
N VAL A 237 -11.50 21.94 -14.58
CA VAL A 237 -10.34 22.20 -15.45
C VAL A 237 -10.19 21.09 -16.49
N THR A 238 -10.23 19.82 -16.06
CA THR A 238 -10.07 18.68 -16.97
C THR A 238 -11.24 18.52 -17.94
N ALA A 239 -12.48 18.76 -17.50
CA ALA A 239 -13.66 18.72 -18.35
C ALA A 239 -13.65 19.84 -19.41
N VAL A 240 -13.30 21.07 -19.02
CA VAL A 240 -13.20 22.20 -19.95
C VAL A 240 -12.07 21.96 -20.96
N LEU A 241 -10.90 21.51 -20.51
CA LEU A 241 -9.78 21.19 -21.38
C LEU A 241 -10.11 20.05 -22.35
N SER A 242 -10.89 19.07 -21.92
CA SER A 242 -11.33 17.97 -22.80
C SER A 242 -12.17 18.49 -23.98
N ILE A 243 -13.08 19.45 -23.77
CA ILE A 243 -13.87 20.04 -24.87
C ILE A 243 -13.01 20.97 -25.73
N ILE A 244 -12.16 21.79 -25.09
CA ILE A 244 -11.27 22.71 -25.80
C ILE A 244 -10.35 21.95 -26.76
N ALA A 245 -9.92 20.73 -26.42
CA ALA A 245 -9.11 19.90 -27.32
C ALA A 245 -9.82 19.62 -28.66
N TYR A 246 -11.11 19.27 -28.63
CA TYR A 246 -11.89 19.01 -29.84
C TYR A 246 -12.31 20.29 -30.57
N ILE A 247 -12.56 21.39 -29.85
CA ILE A 247 -12.76 22.71 -30.47
C ILE A 247 -11.48 23.16 -31.19
N TRP A 248 -10.32 22.93 -30.59
CA TRP A 248 -9.03 23.22 -31.19
C TRP A 248 -8.80 22.38 -32.44
N LEU A 249 -9.10 21.07 -32.38
CA LEU A 249 -9.05 20.17 -33.54
C LEU A 249 -9.95 20.65 -34.69
N TRP A 250 -11.17 21.09 -34.38
CA TRP A 250 -12.05 21.69 -35.37
C TRP A 250 -11.50 23.01 -35.94
N ALA A 251 -10.92 23.86 -35.08
CA ALA A 251 -10.35 25.14 -35.51
C ALA A 251 -9.18 24.96 -36.49
N ILE A 252 -8.27 24.01 -36.25
CA ILE A 252 -7.15 23.75 -37.17
C ILE A 252 -7.63 23.18 -38.51
N LEU A 253 -8.65 22.32 -38.52
CA LEU A 253 -9.17 21.71 -39.75
C LEU A 253 -10.06 22.65 -40.59
N SER A 254 -10.82 23.54 -39.96
CA SER A 254 -11.88 24.31 -40.64
C SER A 254 -11.69 25.83 -40.65
N LEU A 255 -10.95 26.41 -39.70
CA LEU A 255 -10.83 27.88 -39.57
C LEU A 255 -9.45 28.44 -39.84
N ILE A 256 -8.39 27.80 -39.32
CA ILE A 256 -7.03 28.36 -39.35
C ILE A 256 -6.38 28.05 -40.71
N SER A 257 -6.21 26.77 -41.01
CA SER A 257 -5.57 26.28 -42.24
C SER A 257 -6.44 25.21 -42.89
N PRO A 258 -7.51 25.61 -43.61
CA PRO A 258 -8.49 24.65 -44.10
C PRO A 258 -7.86 23.66 -45.08
N GLY A 259 -7.94 22.37 -44.73
CA GLY A 259 -7.41 21.27 -45.55
C GLY A 259 -5.92 21.00 -45.39
N ILE A 260 -5.13 21.86 -44.74
CA ILE A 260 -3.67 21.71 -44.64
C ILE A 260 -3.23 21.90 -43.20
N ILE A 261 -2.41 21.00 -42.68
CA ILE A 261 -1.89 21.13 -41.31
C ILE A 261 -0.44 21.59 -41.35
N GLU A 262 -0.21 22.78 -40.78
CA GLU A 262 1.11 23.37 -40.66
C GLU A 262 1.89 22.76 -39.49
N VAL A 263 3.23 22.79 -39.58
CA VAL A 263 4.13 22.23 -38.55
C VAL A 263 3.83 22.81 -37.17
N TRP A 264 3.55 24.12 -37.09
CA TRP A 264 3.28 24.75 -35.80
C TRP A 264 1.91 24.33 -35.22
N GLU A 265 0.92 24.00 -36.05
CA GLU A 265 -0.40 23.54 -35.59
C GLU A 265 -0.29 22.15 -34.95
N GLY A 266 0.44 21.24 -35.61
CA GLY A 266 0.77 19.92 -35.07
C GLY A 266 1.56 20.01 -33.76
N VAL A 267 2.66 20.76 -33.76
CA VAL A 267 3.54 20.90 -32.59
C VAL A 267 2.84 21.61 -31.44
N LEU A 268 2.01 22.63 -31.70
CA LEU A 268 1.24 23.31 -30.67
C LEU A 268 0.22 22.36 -30.04
N THR A 269 -0.47 21.55 -30.85
CA THR A 269 -1.39 20.51 -30.35
C THR A 269 -0.67 19.54 -29.40
N LEU A 270 0.56 19.13 -29.74
CA LEU A 270 1.41 18.30 -28.88
C LEU A 270 1.85 19.03 -27.59
N LEU A 271 2.21 20.31 -27.69
CA LEU A 271 2.62 21.15 -26.54
C LEU A 271 1.46 21.50 -25.60
N MET A 272 0.21 21.44 -26.07
CA MET A 272 -0.95 21.62 -25.20
C MET A 272 -1.06 20.51 -24.15
N PHE A 273 -0.54 19.30 -24.42
CA PHE A 273 -0.51 18.22 -23.41
C PHE A 273 0.28 18.61 -22.14
N PRO A 274 1.59 18.92 -22.17
CA PRO A 274 2.31 19.35 -20.97
C PRO A 274 1.74 20.64 -20.35
N ALA A 275 1.17 21.54 -21.16
CA ALA A 275 0.48 22.73 -20.64
C ALA A 275 -0.77 22.39 -19.81
N THR A 276 -1.59 21.43 -20.26
CA THR A 276 -2.77 20.97 -19.51
C THR A 276 -2.39 20.30 -18.19
N VAL A 277 -1.29 19.54 -18.17
CA VAL A 277 -0.74 18.91 -16.97
C VAL A 277 -0.26 19.96 -15.98
N LEU A 278 0.48 20.96 -16.47
CA LEU A 278 0.93 22.07 -15.64
C LEU A 278 -0.25 22.85 -15.05
N TRP A 279 -1.30 23.10 -15.85
CA TRP A 279 -2.50 23.79 -15.39
C TRP A 279 -3.25 22.96 -14.33
N ALA A 280 -3.41 21.66 -14.54
CA ALA A 280 -4.02 20.77 -13.55
C ALA A 280 -3.22 20.76 -12.23
N TYR A 281 -1.89 20.71 -12.31
CA TYR A 281 -1.00 20.82 -11.14
C TYR A 281 -1.14 22.18 -10.42
N ILE A 282 -1.23 23.29 -11.17
CA ILE A 282 -1.46 24.63 -10.59
C ILE A 282 -2.84 24.73 -9.91
N ALA A 283 -3.87 24.15 -10.53
CA ALA A 283 -5.23 24.12 -10.00
C ALA A 283 -5.33 23.31 -8.70
N GLU A 284 -4.58 22.20 -8.60
CA GLU A 284 -4.45 21.41 -7.38
C GLU A 284 -3.75 22.19 -6.27
N ARG A 285 -2.63 22.86 -6.59
CA ARG A 285 -1.78 23.59 -5.62
C ARG A 285 -2.36 24.93 -5.14
N ARG A 286 -3.59 25.27 -5.51
CA ARG A 286 -4.35 26.46 -5.06
C ARG A 286 -3.61 27.81 -5.25
N LEU A 287 -2.80 27.97 -6.30
CA LEU A 287 -1.91 29.15 -6.43
C LEU A 287 -2.59 30.45 -6.89
N LEU A 288 -3.77 30.43 -7.53
CA LEU A 288 -4.24 31.61 -8.29
C LEU A 288 -5.57 32.27 -7.86
N VAL A 289 -6.47 31.60 -7.12
CA VAL A 289 -7.88 32.08 -7.04
C VAL A 289 -8.33 32.55 -5.64
N TYR A 290 -7.51 32.45 -4.60
CA TYR A 290 -7.95 32.84 -3.24
C TYR A 290 -7.94 34.36 -2.96
N LYS A 291 -7.52 35.19 -3.93
CA LYS A 291 -7.55 36.64 -3.76
C LYS A 291 -8.92 37.28 -4.06
N TYR A 292 -9.87 36.53 -4.64
CA TYR A 292 -11.09 37.13 -5.24
C TYR A 292 -12.40 36.34 -5.03
N MET A 293 -12.55 35.56 -3.95
CA MET A 293 -13.87 34.99 -3.59
C MET A 293 -14.27 35.34 -2.16
N ASP A 294 -15.40 36.05 -2.07
CA ASP A 294 -15.95 36.73 -0.89
C ASP A 294 -16.15 35.84 0.34
N LYS A 295 -15.65 36.32 1.49
CA LYS A 295 -16.07 35.87 2.82
C LYS A 295 -17.36 36.60 3.21
N ASN A 296 -18.50 35.92 3.15
CA ASN A 296 -19.75 36.45 3.69
C ASN A 296 -19.77 36.32 5.23
N TYR A 297 -19.64 37.45 5.93
CA TYR A 297 -19.84 37.55 7.38
C TYR A 297 -21.29 37.91 7.70
N ARG A 298 -21.90 37.29 8.72
CA ARG A 298 -23.23 37.65 9.23
C ARG A 298 -23.13 38.01 10.72
N MET A 299 -23.49 39.24 11.05
CA MET A 299 -23.37 39.84 12.39
C MET A 299 -24.65 39.59 13.21
N ASN A 300 -24.53 39.13 14.45
CA ASN A 300 -25.65 39.06 15.39
C ASN A 300 -25.71 40.31 16.30
N LYS A 301 -26.88 40.61 16.86
CA LYS A 301 -27.23 41.86 17.59
C LYS A 301 -26.37 42.24 18.83
N ARG A 302 -25.31 41.49 19.15
CA ARG A 302 -24.33 41.82 20.20
C ARG A 302 -22.93 42.16 19.66
N GLY A 303 -22.78 42.37 18.34
CA GLY A 303 -21.54 42.90 17.77
C GLY A 303 -20.37 41.92 17.71
N THR A 304 -20.62 40.61 17.87
CA THR A 304 -19.61 39.57 17.65
C THR A 304 -19.76 38.98 16.25
N VAL A 305 -18.70 39.08 15.46
CA VAL A 305 -18.59 38.43 14.15
C VAL A 305 -18.19 36.97 14.38
N VAL A 306 -19.14 36.05 14.18
CA VAL A 306 -18.86 34.60 14.26
C VAL A 306 -18.71 34.09 12.83
N ALA A 307 -17.53 33.56 12.52
CA ALA A 307 -17.32 32.76 11.31
C ALA A 307 -18.09 31.44 11.47
N GLY A 308 -18.84 31.03 10.46
CA GLY A 308 -19.51 29.72 10.47
C GLY A 308 -18.47 28.60 10.57
N GLU A 309 -18.66 27.69 11.52
CA GLU A 309 -17.89 26.46 11.65
C GLU A 309 -18.04 25.59 10.40
N GLN A 310 -17.03 25.62 9.55
CA GLN A 310 -16.44 24.48 8.81
C GLN A 310 -15.32 25.05 7.94
N ASP A 311 -14.21 24.32 7.88
CA ASP A 311 -12.90 24.69 7.30
C ASP A 311 -12.02 25.62 8.15
N SER A 312 -11.30 25.01 9.10
CA SER A 312 -10.17 25.62 9.81
C SER A 312 -8.97 25.84 8.88
N VAL A 313 -9.03 26.98 8.18
CA VAL A 313 -7.98 27.99 7.98
C VAL A 313 -6.51 27.54 8.09
N GLU A 314 -5.84 27.47 6.94
CA GLU A 314 -4.44 27.93 6.81
C GLU A 314 -4.45 29.40 6.38
N MET A 315 -3.73 30.26 7.11
CA MET A 315 -3.41 31.63 6.70
C MET A 315 -1.95 31.96 7.03
N GLY A 316 -1.11 31.92 6.00
CA GLY A 316 -0.30 33.05 5.53
C GLY A 316 0.89 33.55 6.38
N GLY A 317 2.09 33.45 5.77
CA GLY A 317 3.09 34.52 5.82
C GLY A 317 4.49 34.17 6.33
N ASP A 318 5.28 33.42 5.55
CA ASP A 318 6.69 33.71 5.23
C ASP A 318 7.32 32.53 4.47
N ASP A 319 8.09 32.82 3.42
CA ASP A 319 8.60 31.83 2.45
C ASP A 319 9.63 30.81 3.01
N LYS A 320 9.97 30.90 4.30
CA LYS A 320 10.70 29.84 5.03
C LYS A 320 9.78 28.79 5.68
N GLY A 321 8.50 29.11 5.87
CA GLY A 321 7.50 28.23 6.48
C GLY A 321 6.94 27.16 5.55
N LYS A 322 6.99 27.36 4.23
CA LYS A 322 6.43 26.39 3.25
C LYS A 322 7.17 25.05 3.21
N GLN A 323 8.45 25.02 3.59
CA GLN A 323 9.21 23.77 3.69
C GLN A 323 8.91 23.06 5.02
N PHE A 324 8.64 23.81 6.08
CA PHE A 324 8.28 23.29 7.40
C PHE A 324 6.82 22.78 7.46
N LEU A 325 5.88 23.44 6.77
CA LEU A 325 4.48 23.02 6.71
C LEU A 325 4.30 21.68 5.97
N ARG A 326 5.01 21.49 4.84
CA ARG A 326 5.03 20.20 4.11
C ARG A 326 5.63 19.05 4.93
N MET A 327 6.51 19.36 5.88
CA MET A 327 7.12 18.39 6.81
C MET A 327 6.17 18.02 7.95
N SER A 328 5.39 18.97 8.46
CA SER A 328 4.37 18.68 9.49
C SER A 328 3.25 17.82 8.90
N GLU A 329 2.80 18.09 7.67
CA GLU A 329 1.68 17.37 7.05
C GLU A 329 2.01 15.89 6.76
N SER A 330 3.26 15.56 6.44
CA SER A 330 3.68 14.19 6.13
C SER A 330 4.17 13.41 7.35
N ALA A 331 4.73 14.07 8.36
CA ALA A 331 4.97 13.46 9.67
C ALA A 331 3.64 13.20 10.39
N HIS A 332 2.70 14.16 10.33
CA HIS A 332 1.33 13.93 10.78
C HIS A 332 0.64 12.83 9.99
N ALA A 333 0.82 12.72 8.67
CA ALA A 333 0.25 11.61 7.90
C ALA A 333 0.82 10.23 8.30
N TYR A 334 2.12 10.17 8.65
CA TYR A 334 2.74 8.93 9.12
C TYR A 334 2.25 8.57 10.54
N ASP A 335 2.14 9.56 11.42
CA ASP A 335 1.59 9.38 12.76
C ASP A 335 0.08 9.09 12.72
N GLU A 336 -0.66 9.68 11.78
CA GLU A 336 -2.09 9.47 11.55
C GLU A 336 -2.35 8.06 10.99
N ALA A 337 -1.55 7.60 10.02
CA ALA A 337 -1.62 6.22 9.51
C ALA A 337 -1.26 5.19 10.60
N ARG A 338 -0.27 5.50 11.45
CA ARG A 338 0.10 4.68 12.62
C ARG A 338 -1.04 4.63 13.62
N MET A 339 -1.67 5.76 13.92
CA MET A 339 -2.83 5.86 14.82
C MET A 339 -4.05 5.15 14.25
N GLU A 340 -4.30 5.23 12.94
CA GLU A 340 -5.38 4.52 12.26
C GLU A 340 -5.18 3.00 12.34
N TYR A 341 -3.94 2.51 12.16
CA TYR A 341 -3.61 1.10 12.34
C TYR A 341 -3.84 0.62 13.77
N ILE A 342 -3.43 1.40 14.77
CA ILE A 342 -3.62 1.06 16.19
C ILE A 342 -5.11 1.05 16.57
N GLN A 343 -5.89 2.01 16.07
CA GLN A 343 -7.35 2.01 16.24
C GLN A 343 -8.00 0.79 15.60
N LEU A 344 -7.55 0.41 14.40
CA LEU A 344 -8.06 -0.77 13.70
C LEU A 344 -7.72 -2.07 14.43
N LEU A 345 -6.48 -2.24 14.89
CA LEU A 345 -6.03 -3.43 15.62
C LEU A 345 -6.77 -3.56 16.96
N SER A 346 -6.99 -2.43 17.66
CA SER A 346 -7.77 -2.42 18.90
C SER A 346 -9.26 -2.72 18.68
N GLU A 347 -9.85 -2.21 17.60
CA GLU A 347 -11.22 -2.55 17.19
C GLU A 347 -11.34 -4.04 16.85
N LEU A 348 -10.36 -4.62 16.17
CA LEU A 348 -10.33 -6.04 15.81
C LEU A 348 -10.16 -6.94 17.02
N ARG A 349 -9.28 -6.58 17.96
CA ARG A 349 -9.10 -7.34 19.21
C ARG A 349 -10.33 -7.26 20.13
N GLN A 350 -11.09 -6.16 20.08
CA GLN A 350 -12.39 -6.08 20.76
C GLN A 350 -13.45 -6.97 20.10
N LYS A 351 -13.44 -7.11 18.77
CA LYS A 351 -14.38 -7.97 18.04
C LYS A 351 -14.02 -9.45 18.13
N PHE A 352 -12.74 -9.78 18.20
CA PHE A 352 -12.22 -11.15 18.24
C PHE A 352 -11.22 -11.31 19.40
N PRO A 353 -11.72 -11.45 20.65
CA PRO A 353 -10.87 -11.55 21.83
C PRO A 353 -10.06 -12.86 21.91
N ASP A 354 -10.54 -13.93 21.26
CA ASP A 354 -9.91 -15.26 21.26
C ASP A 354 -8.99 -15.51 20.05
N ALA A 355 -8.87 -14.55 19.13
CA ALA A 355 -8.04 -14.69 17.94
C ALA A 355 -6.55 -14.46 18.27
N ASP A 356 -5.68 -15.30 17.71
CA ASP A 356 -4.24 -15.17 17.89
C ASP A 356 -3.73 -13.83 17.31
N LEU A 357 -2.63 -13.31 17.86
CA LEU A 357 -2.09 -12.00 17.47
C LEU A 357 -1.77 -11.96 15.96
N GLU A 358 -1.28 -13.08 15.41
CA GLU A 358 -0.99 -13.24 13.98
C GLU A 358 -2.26 -13.16 13.11
N GLN A 359 -3.39 -13.68 13.60
CA GLN A 359 -4.67 -13.62 12.91
C GLN A 359 -5.30 -12.23 12.95
N LEU A 360 -5.16 -11.52 14.07
CA LEU A 360 -5.60 -10.13 14.23
C LEU A 360 -4.78 -9.17 13.35
N GLU A 361 -3.47 -9.37 13.28
CA GLU A 361 -2.59 -8.63 12.37
C GLU A 361 -3.00 -8.83 10.90
N MET A 362 -3.36 -10.07 10.52
CA MET A 362 -3.84 -10.38 9.18
C MET A 362 -5.15 -9.64 8.85
N MET A 363 -6.14 -9.67 9.74
CA MET A 363 -7.40 -8.94 9.55
C MET A 363 -7.19 -7.41 9.51
N ALA A 364 -6.24 -6.88 10.27
CA ALA A 364 -5.91 -5.46 10.28
C ALA A 364 -5.28 -5.03 8.96
N GLN A 365 -4.35 -5.82 8.42
CA GLN A 365 -3.78 -5.56 7.10
C GLN A 365 -4.83 -5.62 5.99
N GLU A 366 -5.73 -6.61 6.03
CA GLU A 366 -6.81 -6.76 5.05
C GLU A 366 -7.74 -5.53 5.03
N GLN A 367 -8.14 -5.05 6.20
CA GLN A 367 -8.98 -3.86 6.31
C GLN A 367 -8.24 -2.58 5.92
N LEU A 368 -6.94 -2.45 6.21
CA LEU A 368 -6.14 -1.32 5.74
C LEU A 368 -6.03 -1.26 4.22
N ILE A 369 -5.74 -2.39 3.55
CA ILE A 369 -5.61 -2.44 2.08
C ILE A 369 -6.97 -2.14 1.44
N THR A 370 -8.07 -2.56 2.06
CA THR A 370 -9.43 -2.30 1.58
C THR A 370 -9.86 -0.83 1.79
N ARG A 371 -9.45 -0.20 2.90
CA ARG A 371 -9.72 1.21 3.21
C ARG A 371 -8.83 2.19 2.44
N GLY A 372 -7.66 1.74 1.97
CA GLY A 372 -6.73 2.56 1.20
C GLY A 372 -7.32 3.07 -0.12
N ASN A 373 -6.92 4.28 -0.52
CA ASN A 373 -7.28 4.84 -1.83
C ASN A 373 -6.67 3.99 -2.95
N LYS A 374 -7.51 3.34 -3.74
CA LYS A 374 -7.10 2.49 -4.86
C LYS A 374 -6.78 3.34 -6.08
N SER A 375 -5.75 2.94 -6.81
CA SER A 375 -5.33 3.62 -8.04
C SER A 375 -6.26 3.30 -9.22
N ARG A 376 -6.19 4.12 -10.27
CA ARG A 376 -6.88 3.87 -11.54
C ARG A 376 -6.48 2.53 -12.18
N ALA A 377 -5.18 2.21 -12.11
CA ALA A 377 -4.64 0.97 -12.67
C ALA A 377 -5.20 -0.27 -11.95
N PHE A 378 -5.39 -0.20 -10.63
CA PHE A 378 -6.05 -1.26 -9.85
C PHE A 378 -7.43 -1.63 -10.40
N TYR A 379 -8.30 -0.65 -10.62
CA TYR A 379 -9.66 -0.92 -11.09
C TYR A 379 -9.71 -1.53 -12.49
N ARG A 380 -8.79 -1.11 -13.35
CA ARG A 380 -8.67 -1.65 -14.71
C ARG A 380 -8.15 -3.09 -14.70
N ILE A 381 -7.08 -3.34 -13.95
CA ILE A 381 -6.49 -4.68 -13.81
C ILE A 381 -7.48 -5.64 -13.15
N GLN A 382 -8.27 -5.20 -12.18
CA GLN A 382 -9.31 -6.04 -11.58
C GLN A 382 -10.43 -6.37 -12.57
N ALA A 383 -10.83 -5.40 -13.39
CA ALA A 383 -11.86 -5.58 -14.43
C ALA A 383 -11.48 -6.65 -15.43
N THR A 384 -10.29 -6.55 -16.00
CA THR A 384 -9.80 -7.50 -16.99
C THR A 384 -9.55 -8.86 -16.37
N ARG A 385 -8.96 -8.93 -15.17
CA ARG A 385 -8.77 -10.22 -14.47
C ARG A 385 -10.09 -10.96 -14.24
N LYS A 386 -11.17 -10.23 -13.93
CA LYS A 386 -12.51 -10.82 -13.82
C LYS A 386 -13.07 -11.30 -15.16
N LEU A 387 -12.81 -10.57 -16.26
CA LEU A 387 -13.22 -11.00 -17.60
C LEU A 387 -12.49 -12.27 -18.07
N ILE A 388 -11.24 -12.46 -17.64
CA ILE A 388 -10.35 -13.53 -18.13
C ILE A 388 -10.33 -14.74 -17.17
N GLY A 389 -11.12 -14.72 -16.09
CA GLY A 389 -11.16 -15.82 -15.10
C GLY A 389 -9.86 -15.95 -14.28
N SER A 390 -9.16 -14.84 -14.04
CA SER A 390 -7.92 -14.78 -13.23
C SER A 390 -8.14 -14.39 -11.76
N GLY A 391 -9.39 -14.39 -11.29
CA GLY A 391 -9.76 -14.12 -9.89
C GLY A 391 -9.56 -12.69 -9.40
N ASN A 392 -9.82 -12.49 -8.10
CA ASN A 392 -9.75 -11.20 -7.42
C ASN A 392 -8.30 -10.77 -7.11
N LEU A 393 -7.95 -9.54 -7.48
CA LEU A 393 -6.61 -8.97 -7.26
C LEU A 393 -6.29 -8.78 -5.77
N MET A 394 -7.30 -8.42 -4.96
CA MET A 394 -7.15 -8.23 -3.51
C MET A 394 -6.63 -9.49 -2.81
N ARG A 395 -7.21 -10.64 -3.14
CA ARG A 395 -6.80 -11.94 -2.58
C ARG A 395 -5.34 -12.26 -2.89
N LYS A 396 -4.87 -11.92 -4.08
CA LYS A 396 -3.47 -12.10 -4.48
C LYS A 396 -2.51 -11.17 -3.72
N ILE A 397 -2.93 -9.92 -3.49
CA ILE A 397 -2.17 -8.97 -2.67
C ILE A 397 -2.06 -9.50 -1.22
N GLN A 398 -3.14 -10.07 -0.70
CA GLN A 398 -3.20 -10.69 0.62
C GLN A 398 -2.27 -11.92 0.72
N GLU A 399 -2.32 -12.84 -0.25
CA GLU A 399 -1.42 -14.00 -0.32
C GLU A 399 0.06 -13.57 -0.35
N ARG A 400 0.41 -12.50 -1.06
CA ARG A 400 1.78 -11.97 -1.10
C ARG A 400 2.21 -11.33 0.21
N ALA A 401 1.35 -10.55 0.83
CA ALA A 401 1.62 -9.94 2.14
C ALA A 401 1.94 -11.03 3.17
N HIS A 402 1.23 -12.16 3.11
CA HIS A 402 1.49 -13.33 3.95
C HIS A 402 2.87 -13.95 3.68
N ASP A 403 3.21 -14.26 2.43
CA ASP A 403 4.50 -14.85 2.05
C ASP A 403 5.70 -13.99 2.49
N ASP A 404 5.60 -12.66 2.38
CA ASP A 404 6.67 -11.73 2.76
C ASP A 404 6.87 -11.66 4.29
N ILE A 405 5.79 -11.77 5.07
CA ILE A 405 5.86 -11.88 6.54
C ILE A 405 6.57 -13.17 6.94
N THR A 406 6.19 -14.30 6.34
CA THR A 406 6.81 -15.61 6.64
C THR A 406 8.31 -15.62 6.34
N ARG A 407 8.74 -15.04 5.21
CA ARG A 407 10.17 -14.96 4.84
C ARG A 407 10.99 -14.16 5.84
N VAL A 408 10.40 -13.10 6.38
CA VAL A 408 11.11 -12.21 7.30
C VAL A 408 11.20 -12.82 8.69
N LYS A 409 10.16 -13.56 9.11
CA LYS A 409 10.20 -14.38 10.33
C LYS A 409 11.36 -15.38 10.27
N ALA A 410 11.57 -16.02 9.11
CA ALA A 410 12.70 -16.92 8.88
C ALA A 410 14.08 -16.22 8.90
N GLN A 411 14.16 -14.96 8.45
CA GLN A 411 15.39 -14.15 8.55
C GLN A 411 15.68 -13.67 9.98
N ILE A 412 14.67 -13.47 10.82
CA ILE A 412 14.87 -13.03 12.22
C ILE A 412 15.40 -14.18 13.08
N GLN A 413 14.95 -15.41 12.84
CA GLN A 413 15.46 -16.58 13.55
C GLN A 413 16.95 -16.86 13.30
N THR A 414 17.50 -16.42 12.17
CA THR A 414 18.91 -16.66 11.80
C THR A 414 19.88 -15.64 12.39
N PHE A 415 19.42 -14.47 12.83
CA PHE A 415 20.29 -13.45 13.45
C PHE A 415 20.68 -13.73 14.91
N ASN A 416 20.11 -14.77 15.53
CA ASN A 416 20.44 -15.16 16.90
C ASN A 416 21.59 -16.20 17.00
N ASP A 417 22.11 -16.68 15.87
CA ASP A 417 23.11 -17.77 15.82
C ASP A 417 24.52 -17.33 15.34
N ASP A 418 24.78 -16.03 15.09
CA ASP A 418 26.04 -15.52 14.51
C ASP A 418 27.14 -15.13 15.55
N ASP A 419 27.25 -15.83 16.69
CA ASP A 419 28.25 -15.54 17.74
C ASP A 419 29.56 -16.39 17.66
N ASP A 420 29.75 -17.20 16.62
CA ASP A 420 30.80 -18.24 16.57
C ASP A 420 32.23 -17.78 16.18
N ASP A 421 32.45 -16.51 15.80
CA ASP A 421 33.74 -16.05 15.24
C ASP A 421 34.67 -15.32 16.25
N MET A 422 34.48 -15.53 17.55
CA MET A 422 35.24 -14.84 18.61
C MET A 422 36.28 -15.74 19.31
N PRO A 423 37.47 -15.20 19.68
CA PRO A 423 38.52 -15.98 20.35
C PRO A 423 38.05 -16.50 21.73
N THR A 424 38.51 -17.69 22.12
CA THR A 424 38.14 -18.34 23.38
C THR A 424 38.53 -17.48 24.60
N ARG A 425 37.54 -17.15 25.43
CA ARG A 425 37.64 -16.28 26.62
C ARG A 425 37.30 -17.06 27.87
N ILE A 426 38.09 -16.92 28.92
CA ILE A 426 37.86 -17.54 30.24
C ILE A 426 37.73 -16.45 31.31
N TYR A 427 36.67 -16.48 32.11
CA TYR A 427 36.40 -15.50 33.17
C TYR A 427 35.51 -16.07 34.28
N PHE A 428 35.38 -15.35 35.41
CA PHE A 428 34.48 -15.72 36.50
C PHE A 428 33.03 -15.32 36.21
N GLU A 429 32.10 -16.21 36.52
CA GLU A 429 30.66 -15.94 36.44
C GLU A 429 29.91 -16.71 37.53
N PRO A 430 29.44 -16.03 38.61
CA PRO A 430 29.49 -14.59 38.89
C PRO A 430 30.89 -14.03 39.23
N GLY A 431 31.08 -12.70 39.11
CA GLY A 431 32.32 -12.01 39.50
C GLY A 431 32.41 -11.56 40.96
N HIS A 432 31.31 -11.67 41.69
CA HIS A 432 31.22 -11.37 43.11
C HIS A 432 30.45 -12.48 43.81
N TYR A 433 30.96 -12.94 44.94
CA TYR A 433 30.33 -13.95 45.78
C TYR A 433 30.10 -13.33 47.16
N THR A 434 28.96 -13.63 47.74
CA THR A 434 28.63 -13.24 49.11
C THR A 434 28.23 -14.51 49.82
N VAL A 435 28.93 -14.82 50.90
CA VAL A 435 28.80 -16.08 51.65
C VAL A 435 28.61 -15.75 53.13
N MET A 436 27.79 -16.54 53.81
CA MET A 436 27.66 -16.46 55.26
C MET A 436 28.83 -17.19 55.89
N GLU A 437 29.28 -16.74 57.06
CA GLU A 437 30.35 -17.39 57.82
C GLU A 437 30.04 -18.89 58.09
N ASN A 438 28.80 -19.18 58.47
CA ASN A 438 28.29 -20.53 58.71
C ASN A 438 28.12 -21.45 57.49
N CYS A 439 28.47 -21.00 56.28
CA CYS A 439 28.21 -21.79 55.06
C CYS A 439 29.13 -23.01 54.93
N GLY A 440 30.27 -23.02 55.62
CA GLY A 440 31.26 -24.09 55.63
C GLY A 440 32.03 -24.25 54.32
N GLU A 441 31.35 -24.53 53.20
CA GLU A 441 31.96 -24.56 51.86
C GLU A 441 31.04 -23.97 50.79
N PHE A 442 31.62 -23.25 49.82
CA PHE A 442 30.87 -22.69 48.69
C PHE A 442 31.57 -22.95 47.34
N GLU A 443 30.78 -22.99 46.26
CA GLU A 443 31.26 -23.27 44.90
C GLU A 443 31.53 -21.98 44.11
N VAL A 444 32.74 -21.92 43.54
CA VAL A 444 33.18 -20.87 42.61
C VAL A 444 33.17 -21.41 41.19
N ARG A 445 32.59 -20.66 40.25
CA ARG A 445 32.36 -21.06 38.86
C ARG A 445 33.18 -20.23 37.88
N VAL A 446 33.86 -20.92 36.97
CA VAL A 446 34.67 -20.32 35.89
C VAL A 446 34.15 -20.80 34.54
N VAL A 447 33.96 -19.87 33.61
CA VAL A 447 33.32 -20.11 32.32
C VAL A 447 34.26 -19.85 31.17
N ARG A 448 34.10 -20.64 30.11
CA ARG A 448 34.77 -20.52 28.82
C ARG A 448 33.74 -20.23 27.73
N ARG A 449 33.90 -19.12 27.00
CA ARG A 449 33.08 -18.74 25.83
C ARG A 449 33.94 -18.59 24.57
N GLY A 450 33.35 -18.73 23.38
CA GLY A 450 34.07 -18.81 22.10
C GLY A 450 34.26 -20.26 21.65
N ASP A 451 35.38 -20.60 21.01
CA ASP A 451 35.65 -21.96 20.53
C ASP A 451 35.84 -22.96 21.70
N ILE A 452 34.92 -23.93 21.78
CA ILE A 452 34.81 -24.98 22.82
C ILE A 452 35.39 -26.32 22.32
N SER A 453 35.83 -26.38 21.06
CA SER A 453 36.33 -27.63 20.44
C SER A 453 37.71 -28.05 20.97
N GLY A 454 38.52 -27.08 21.41
CA GLY A 454 39.87 -27.30 21.92
C GLY A 454 39.95 -27.68 23.41
N TYR A 455 41.11 -28.18 23.83
CA TYR A 455 41.45 -28.35 25.24
C TYR A 455 42.00 -27.03 25.80
N SER A 456 41.52 -26.57 26.96
CA SER A 456 42.00 -25.35 27.61
C SER A 456 42.25 -25.55 29.09
N ASN A 457 43.18 -24.79 29.68
CA ASN A 457 43.39 -24.78 31.13
C ASN A 457 43.65 -23.35 31.63
N VAL A 458 43.39 -23.13 32.91
CA VAL A 458 43.66 -21.88 33.63
C VAL A 458 43.96 -22.20 35.10
N GLN A 459 44.77 -21.40 35.77
CA GLN A 459 45.10 -21.57 37.19
C GLN A 459 44.36 -20.53 38.04
N PHE A 460 44.07 -20.88 39.29
CA PHE A 460 43.51 -19.95 40.27
C PHE A 460 44.26 -19.98 41.61
N GLU A 461 44.27 -18.84 42.29
CA GLU A 461 44.79 -18.67 43.66
C GLU A 461 43.86 -17.77 44.47
N THR A 462 43.72 -18.03 45.76
CA THR A 462 43.10 -17.10 46.72
C THR A 462 44.11 -16.08 47.22
N GLN A 463 43.68 -14.84 47.45
CA GLN A 463 44.47 -13.74 47.99
C GLN A 463 43.70 -13.09 49.13
N ASP A 464 44.38 -12.82 50.23
CA ASP A 464 43.82 -12.17 51.41
C ASP A 464 43.39 -10.73 51.09
N GLY A 465 42.32 -10.27 51.74
CA GLY A 465 41.85 -8.90 51.69
C GLY A 465 41.77 -8.32 53.10
N THR A 466 40.56 -8.06 53.58
CA THR A 466 40.30 -7.88 55.02
C THR A 466 40.17 -9.23 55.72
N ALA A 467 39.56 -10.21 55.06
CA ALA A 467 39.57 -11.61 55.48
C ALA A 467 40.93 -12.25 55.22
N SER A 468 41.43 -12.98 56.20
CA SER A 468 42.74 -13.62 56.26
C SER A 468 42.64 -15.14 56.19
N ALA A 469 43.50 -15.76 55.37
CA ALA A 469 43.57 -17.21 55.29
C ALA A 469 44.01 -17.83 56.64
N GLY A 470 43.12 -18.61 57.27
CA GLY A 470 43.34 -19.34 58.52
C GLY A 470 42.57 -18.81 59.73
N SER A 471 42.04 -17.58 59.67
CA SER A 471 41.00 -17.09 60.59
C SER A 471 39.62 -17.26 59.96
N ASP A 472 39.42 -16.73 58.75
CA ASP A 472 38.06 -16.52 58.20
C ASP A 472 37.80 -17.44 56.99
N TYR A 473 38.85 -17.86 56.29
CA TYR A 473 38.74 -18.83 55.19
C TYR A 473 40.00 -19.69 55.03
N VAL A 474 39.90 -20.80 54.29
CA VAL A 474 41.07 -21.66 54.00
C VAL A 474 41.65 -21.33 52.61
N GLY A 475 42.89 -20.84 52.59
CA GLY A 475 43.60 -20.49 51.36
C GLY A 475 43.78 -21.68 50.40
N LYS A 476 43.50 -21.48 49.10
CA LYS A 476 43.48 -22.54 48.09
C LYS A 476 44.08 -22.09 46.76
N SER A 477 44.83 -22.97 46.11
CA SER A 477 45.32 -22.78 44.74
C SER A 477 45.18 -24.07 43.92
N GLY A 478 44.92 -23.94 42.61
CA GLY A 478 44.63 -25.09 41.77
C GLY A 478 44.65 -24.81 40.26
N ILE A 479 44.54 -25.87 39.47
CA ILE A 479 44.48 -25.83 38.00
C ILE A 479 43.10 -26.31 37.56
N LEU A 480 42.41 -25.50 36.76
CA LEU A 480 41.14 -25.83 36.11
C LEU A 480 41.39 -26.26 34.68
N THR A 481 40.95 -27.47 34.35
CA THR A 481 41.06 -28.05 33.01
C THR A 481 39.69 -28.17 32.35
N PHE A 482 39.58 -27.68 31.12
CA PHE A 482 38.38 -27.66 30.28
C PHE A 482 38.57 -28.62 29.08
N PRO A 483 38.01 -29.84 29.15
CA PRO A 483 37.97 -30.76 28.01
C PRO A 483 37.17 -30.19 26.82
N PRO A 484 37.31 -30.77 25.61
CA PRO A 484 36.46 -30.43 24.46
C PRO A 484 34.97 -30.57 24.80
N GLY A 485 34.19 -29.54 24.50
CA GLY A 485 32.74 -29.50 24.77
C GLY A 485 32.33 -29.10 26.19
N VAL A 486 33.28 -28.84 27.10
CA VAL A 486 33.00 -28.36 28.46
C VAL A 486 33.20 -26.84 28.52
N ASP A 487 32.16 -26.08 28.84
CA ASP A 487 32.18 -24.62 28.90
C ASP A 487 32.24 -24.05 30.32
N GLU A 488 32.08 -24.87 31.36
CA GLU A 488 32.19 -24.44 32.76
C GLU A 488 32.97 -25.43 33.64
N GLN A 489 33.65 -24.91 34.66
CA GLN A 489 34.27 -25.68 35.74
C GLN A 489 33.97 -25.05 37.09
N ARG A 490 33.87 -25.89 38.13
CA ARG A 490 33.55 -25.49 39.50
C ARG A 490 34.57 -26.02 40.49
N PHE A 491 34.88 -25.24 41.52
CA PHE A 491 35.71 -25.67 42.64
C PHE A 491 35.18 -25.09 43.95
N LYS A 492 35.44 -25.77 45.07
CA LYS A 492 34.94 -25.37 46.39
C LYS A 492 36.00 -24.63 47.21
N ILE A 493 35.59 -23.62 47.97
CA ILE A 493 36.40 -22.95 49.00
C ILE A 493 35.71 -23.12 50.36
N GLU A 494 36.51 -23.34 51.40
CA GLU A 494 36.04 -23.53 52.78
C GLU A 494 36.10 -22.20 53.55
N ILE A 495 35.01 -21.86 54.23
CA ILE A 495 34.85 -20.70 55.13
C ILE A 495 34.88 -21.22 56.57
N ILE A 496 35.55 -20.49 57.45
CA ILE A 496 35.66 -20.82 58.88
C ILE A 496 34.56 -20.05 59.61
N ASP A 497 33.89 -20.71 60.56
CA ASP A 497 32.72 -20.23 61.30
C ASP A 497 33.06 -20.07 62.79
N ASP A 498 32.83 -18.88 63.36
CA ASP A 498 32.92 -18.61 64.78
C ASP A 498 31.64 -17.94 65.37
N ASP A 499 31.70 -17.52 66.64
CA ASP A 499 30.53 -16.99 67.39
C ASP A 499 30.78 -15.52 67.83
N ILE A 500 31.70 -14.82 67.16
CA ILE A 500 32.12 -13.46 67.47
C ILE A 500 31.56 -12.54 66.38
N PHE A 501 30.82 -11.51 66.79
CA PHE A 501 30.38 -10.50 65.85
C PHE A 501 31.57 -9.75 65.22
N GLU A 502 31.68 -9.79 63.90
CA GLU A 502 32.72 -9.18 63.08
C GLU A 502 32.13 -8.26 62.00
N GLU A 503 32.96 -7.38 61.42
CA GLU A 503 32.52 -6.53 60.30
C GLU A 503 32.61 -7.31 58.98
N ASP A 504 31.83 -6.95 57.94
CA ASP A 504 31.88 -7.64 56.64
C ASP A 504 33.31 -7.69 56.07
N GLU A 505 33.84 -8.90 55.90
CA GLU A 505 35.20 -9.12 55.44
C GLU A 505 35.26 -9.59 53.98
N CYS A 506 36.37 -9.33 53.29
CA CYS A 506 36.53 -9.67 51.87
C CYS A 506 37.87 -10.36 51.61
N PHE A 507 37.85 -11.37 50.75
CA PHE A 507 39.05 -11.95 50.11
C PHE A 507 38.83 -12.08 48.59
N TYR A 508 39.92 -12.36 47.86
CA TYR A 508 39.91 -12.36 46.40
C TYR A 508 40.35 -13.71 45.83
N ILE A 509 39.84 -14.06 44.65
CA ILE A 509 40.28 -15.24 43.89
C ILE A 509 40.73 -14.79 42.51
N ARG A 510 41.96 -15.07 42.11
CA ARG A 510 42.55 -14.58 40.87
C ARG A 510 42.81 -15.71 39.88
N LEU A 511 42.42 -15.51 38.61
CA LEU A 511 42.80 -16.38 37.49
C LEU A 511 44.12 -15.91 36.86
N PHE A 512 45.00 -16.87 36.55
CA PHE A 512 46.27 -16.62 35.88
C PHE A 512 46.72 -17.82 35.03
N ASN A 513 47.73 -17.60 34.16
CA ASN A 513 48.30 -18.60 33.25
C ASN A 513 47.26 -19.41 32.44
N PRO A 514 46.53 -18.77 31.50
CA PRO A 514 45.67 -19.51 30.57
C PRO A 514 46.51 -20.28 29.54
N SER A 515 45.96 -21.37 29.00
CA SER A 515 46.54 -22.08 27.85
C SER A 515 46.65 -21.19 26.61
N ALA A 516 47.60 -21.46 25.70
CA ALA A 516 47.90 -20.62 24.53
C ALA A 516 46.71 -20.27 23.61
N ASN A 517 45.64 -21.07 23.61
CA ASN A 517 44.44 -20.86 22.80
C ASN A 517 43.31 -20.12 23.53
N ALA A 518 43.53 -19.69 24.78
CA ALA A 518 42.53 -19.01 25.60
C ALA A 518 43.07 -17.68 26.13
N THR A 519 42.19 -16.68 26.19
CA THR A 519 42.48 -15.37 26.77
C THR A 519 41.67 -15.18 28.05
N ILE A 520 42.29 -14.62 29.08
CA ILE A 520 41.55 -14.25 30.30
C ILE A 520 40.75 -12.99 30.01
N TYR A 521 39.47 -13.00 30.37
CA TYR A 521 38.54 -11.90 30.17
C TYR A 521 38.07 -11.33 31.52
N VAL A 522 37.37 -10.20 31.51
CA VAL A 522 36.88 -9.53 32.72
C VAL A 522 35.56 -10.17 33.14
N PRO A 523 35.35 -10.54 34.42
CA PRO A 523 36.26 -10.40 35.57
C PRO A 523 37.27 -11.56 35.69
N HIS A 524 38.55 -11.21 35.86
CA HIS A 524 39.65 -12.17 36.08
C HIS A 524 39.98 -12.38 37.56
N THR A 525 39.38 -11.57 38.42
CA THR A 525 39.42 -11.69 39.87
C THR A 525 37.98 -11.72 40.36
N ALA A 526 37.61 -12.73 41.14
CA ALA A 526 36.35 -12.78 41.87
C ALA A 526 36.56 -12.21 43.27
N THR A 527 35.66 -11.35 43.71
CA THR A 527 35.64 -10.83 45.09
C THR A 527 34.66 -11.66 45.90
N VAL A 528 35.10 -12.21 47.02
CA VAL A 528 34.25 -12.96 47.96
C VAL A 528 34.11 -12.13 49.22
N MET A 529 32.88 -11.85 49.62
CA MET A 529 32.55 -11.17 50.87
C MET A 529 31.95 -12.20 51.85
N ILE A 530 32.57 -12.28 53.03
CA ILE A 530 32.10 -13.08 54.16
C ILE A 530 31.21 -12.15 54.99
N LEU A 531 29.95 -12.53 55.13
CA LEU A 531 29.00 -11.85 55.99
C LEU A 531 28.92 -12.60 57.31
N ASP A 532 29.15 -11.87 58.39
CA ASP A 532 28.84 -12.32 59.73
C ASP A 532 27.32 -12.57 59.86
N ASP A 533 26.96 -13.67 60.53
CA ASP A 533 25.58 -14.10 60.72
C ASP A 533 25.01 -13.79 62.11
N ASP A 534 25.81 -13.17 62.99
CA ASP A 534 25.48 -12.94 64.40
C ASP A 534 24.61 -11.71 64.71
N HIS A 535 24.20 -10.94 63.70
CA HIS A 535 23.29 -9.80 63.86
C HIS A 535 21.79 -10.15 63.68
N ALA A 536 20.90 -9.31 64.24
CA ALA A 536 19.45 -9.42 64.04
C ALA A 536 18.97 -8.99 62.63
N GLY A 537 19.84 -8.36 61.84
CA GLY A 537 19.65 -8.07 60.42
C GLY A 537 19.10 -6.68 60.08
N ILE A 538 19.49 -6.18 58.92
CA ILE A 538 19.12 -4.89 58.34
C ILE A 538 18.18 -5.12 57.14
N PHE A 539 16.99 -4.52 57.14
CA PHE A 539 15.95 -4.78 56.13
C PHE A 539 15.87 -3.67 55.09
N ALA A 540 16.06 -4.01 53.81
CA ALA A 540 15.95 -3.07 52.70
C ALA A 540 15.53 -3.76 51.40
N PHE A 541 15.06 -2.96 50.45
CA PHE A 541 14.86 -3.42 49.08
C PHE A 541 16.21 -3.55 48.35
N ALA A 542 16.27 -4.42 47.34
CA ALA A 542 17.46 -4.59 46.51
C ALA A 542 17.74 -3.36 45.63
N ASP A 543 16.69 -2.79 45.03
CA ASP A 543 16.79 -1.67 44.10
C ASP A 543 15.80 -0.55 44.44
N ALA A 544 16.21 0.70 44.20
CA ALA A 544 15.37 1.88 44.39
C ALA A 544 14.30 2.03 43.29
N VAL A 545 14.60 1.58 42.07
CA VAL A 545 13.71 1.68 40.89
C VAL A 545 13.75 0.37 40.12
N ILE A 546 12.58 -0.21 39.88
CA ILE A 546 12.41 -1.48 39.20
C ILE A 546 11.52 -1.26 37.98
N ASP A 547 11.99 -1.64 36.80
CA ASP A 547 11.20 -1.63 35.57
C ASP A 547 10.51 -2.99 35.37
N VAL A 548 9.19 -2.98 35.20
CA VAL A 548 8.37 -4.18 35.03
C VAL A 548 7.49 -4.04 33.79
N ASN A 549 7.40 -5.11 33.00
CA ASN A 549 6.48 -5.15 31.86
C ASN A 549 5.05 -5.39 32.35
N GLU A 550 4.07 -4.75 31.72
CA GLU A 550 2.66 -4.93 32.10
C GLU A 550 2.13 -6.37 31.92
N SER A 551 2.74 -7.15 31.02
CA SER A 551 2.35 -8.54 30.73
C SER A 551 2.81 -9.57 31.80
N VAL A 552 3.51 -9.13 32.85
CA VAL A 552 4.05 -10.03 33.89
C VAL A 552 2.94 -10.65 34.76
N GLY A 553 1.78 -10.01 34.87
CA GLY A 553 0.62 -10.49 35.63
C GLY A 553 0.79 -10.39 37.14
N VAL A 554 1.75 -11.12 37.74
CA VAL A 554 2.09 -11.00 39.16
C VAL A 554 3.58 -10.76 39.30
N TYR A 555 3.95 -9.58 39.79
CA TYR A 555 5.32 -9.23 40.07
C TYR A 555 5.72 -9.67 41.48
N VAL A 556 6.90 -10.29 41.59
CA VAL A 556 7.45 -10.81 42.85
C VAL A 556 8.56 -9.87 43.30
N LEU A 557 8.27 -9.01 44.29
CA LEU A 557 9.22 -8.05 44.83
C LEU A 557 9.97 -8.65 46.04
N SER A 558 11.30 -8.70 46.02
CA SER A 558 12.10 -9.20 47.14
C SER A 558 12.40 -8.11 48.18
N VAL A 559 12.30 -8.48 49.46
CA VAL A 559 12.81 -7.73 50.61
C VAL A 559 13.96 -8.51 51.20
N MET A 560 15.11 -7.87 51.30
CA MET A 560 16.37 -8.47 51.72
C MET A 560 16.66 -8.11 53.17
N ARG A 561 17.19 -9.09 53.92
CA ARG A 561 17.74 -8.96 55.27
C ARG A 561 19.26 -9.13 55.16
N TYR A 562 19.98 -8.07 55.48
CA TYR A 562 21.43 -7.95 55.38
C TYR A 562 22.11 -8.03 56.75
N SER A 563 23.41 -8.33 56.76
CA SER A 563 24.30 -8.23 57.94
C SER A 563 23.95 -9.17 59.10
N GLY A 564 22.98 -10.10 58.95
CA GLY A 564 22.68 -11.18 59.90
C GLY A 564 21.23 -11.69 59.83
N ALA A 565 21.01 -12.95 60.20
CA ALA A 565 19.71 -13.65 60.06
C ALA A 565 19.15 -14.16 61.39
N ARG A 566 19.68 -13.68 62.51
CA ARG A 566 19.40 -14.22 63.85
C ARG A 566 18.11 -13.67 64.45
N GLY A 567 17.23 -14.55 64.90
CA GLY A 567 15.93 -14.22 65.50
C GLY A 567 14.80 -13.95 64.49
N ASN A 568 13.57 -13.99 64.99
CA ASN A 568 12.35 -13.78 64.20
C ASN A 568 11.97 -12.29 64.17
N VAL A 569 11.85 -11.72 62.96
CA VAL A 569 11.59 -10.29 62.76
C VAL A 569 10.37 -10.07 61.87
N ILE A 570 9.50 -9.14 62.28
CA ILE A 570 8.27 -8.75 61.57
C ILE A 570 8.52 -7.41 60.89
N VAL A 571 8.26 -7.33 59.58
CA VAL A 571 8.44 -6.12 58.76
C VAL A 571 7.12 -5.75 58.08
N PRO A 572 6.44 -4.67 58.48
CA PRO A 572 5.21 -4.22 57.82
C PRO A 572 5.49 -3.61 56.44
N TYR A 573 4.61 -3.80 55.46
CA TYR A 573 4.74 -3.22 54.13
C TYR A 573 3.40 -2.73 53.56
N TRP A 574 3.45 -1.71 52.69
CA TRP A 574 2.28 -1.19 51.98
C TRP A 574 2.64 -0.53 50.64
N THR A 575 1.71 -0.56 49.69
CA THR A 575 1.82 0.15 48.41
C THR A 575 1.20 1.56 48.47
N GLU A 576 1.75 2.51 47.73
CA GLU A 576 1.26 3.89 47.61
C GLU A 576 1.20 4.33 46.14
N ASP A 577 0.08 4.95 45.76
CA ASP A 577 -0.16 5.46 44.40
C ASP A 577 0.71 6.69 44.11
N GLU A 578 1.29 6.75 42.91
CA GLU A 578 1.97 7.96 42.41
C GLU A 578 1.39 8.38 41.06
N THR A 579 1.90 7.84 39.94
CA THR A 579 1.27 8.00 38.62
C THR A 579 0.44 6.78 38.23
N ALA A 580 0.79 5.60 38.74
CA ALA A 580 -0.04 4.42 38.63
C ALA A 580 -1.06 4.39 39.79
N ILE A 581 -2.34 4.30 39.42
CA ILE A 581 -3.49 4.20 40.33
C ILE A 581 -3.83 2.73 40.67
N SER A 582 -4.08 2.44 41.95
CA SER A 582 -4.57 1.15 42.44
C SER A 582 -5.98 0.83 41.92
N GLY A 583 -6.19 -0.40 41.44
CA GLY A 583 -7.42 -0.89 40.82
C GLY A 583 -7.52 -0.67 39.31
N ARG A 584 -6.64 0.16 38.72
CA ARG A 584 -6.52 0.34 37.26
C ARG A 584 -5.24 -0.28 36.70
N HIS A 585 -4.09 0.05 37.29
CA HIS A 585 -2.80 -0.43 36.76
C HIS A 585 -2.18 -1.54 37.61
N TYR A 586 -2.50 -1.60 38.90
CA TYR A 586 -2.05 -2.65 39.82
C TYR A 586 -3.08 -2.82 40.94
N HIS A 587 -3.05 -3.95 41.64
CA HIS A 587 -3.84 -4.12 42.87
C HIS A 587 -3.00 -3.73 44.09
N GLY A 588 -3.48 -2.76 44.88
CA GLY A 588 -2.80 -2.35 46.11
C GLY A 588 -2.71 -3.46 47.15
N VAL A 589 -1.53 -3.61 47.76
CA VAL A 589 -1.23 -4.68 48.74
C VAL A 589 -0.72 -4.06 50.04
N ARG A 590 -1.16 -4.61 51.18
CA ARG A 590 -0.68 -4.25 52.52
C ARG A 590 -0.59 -5.51 53.37
N GLY A 591 0.48 -5.66 54.13
CA GLY A 591 0.71 -6.84 54.96
C GLY A 591 1.93 -6.71 55.86
N GLU A 592 2.32 -7.82 56.48
CA GLU A 592 3.51 -7.95 57.32
C GLU A 592 4.31 -9.16 56.84
N LEU A 593 5.62 -8.98 56.66
CA LEU A 593 6.55 -10.06 56.34
C LEU A 593 7.13 -10.59 57.64
N ILE A 594 7.08 -11.91 57.83
CA ILE A 594 7.68 -12.59 58.97
C ILE A 594 8.96 -13.27 58.47
N PHE A 595 10.11 -12.77 58.92
CA PHE A 595 11.41 -13.39 58.72
C PHE A 595 11.67 -14.32 59.89
N GLU A 596 11.80 -15.61 59.60
CA GLU A 596 12.19 -16.61 60.59
C GLU A 596 13.71 -16.60 60.78
N ASN A 597 14.20 -17.28 61.82
CA ASN A 597 15.63 -17.47 62.04
C ASN A 597 16.30 -18.09 60.80
N ASN A 598 17.45 -17.55 60.40
CA ASN A 598 18.22 -17.95 59.21
C ASN A 598 17.52 -17.68 57.86
N VAL A 599 16.44 -16.91 57.83
CA VAL A 599 15.81 -16.45 56.59
C VAL A 599 16.31 -15.05 56.23
N THR A 600 16.92 -14.94 55.05
CA THR A 600 17.54 -13.71 54.52
C THR A 600 16.69 -12.97 53.49
N GLU A 601 15.68 -13.62 52.89
CA GLU A 601 14.80 -12.98 51.90
C GLU A 601 13.33 -13.40 52.06
N LYS A 602 12.43 -12.47 51.75
CA LYS A 602 10.99 -12.72 51.62
C LYS A 602 10.43 -11.92 50.45
N PHE A 603 9.31 -12.39 49.88
CA PHE A 603 8.73 -11.81 48.68
C PHE A 603 7.35 -11.20 48.94
N ILE A 604 7.10 -10.05 48.31
CA ILE A 604 5.80 -9.39 48.21
C ILE A 604 5.23 -9.67 46.82
N LEU A 605 4.03 -10.24 46.76
CA LEU A 605 3.32 -10.54 45.51
C LEU A 605 2.43 -9.36 45.13
N ILE A 606 2.71 -8.71 44.00
CA ILE A 606 1.98 -7.54 43.52
C ILE A 606 1.33 -7.87 42.16
N PRO A 607 0.00 -8.02 42.10
CA PRO A 607 -0.70 -8.21 40.83
C PRO A 607 -0.69 -6.93 39.99
N ILE A 608 -0.16 -7.01 38.78
CA ILE A 608 -0.14 -5.93 37.77
C ILE A 608 -1.28 -6.19 36.78
N ILE A 609 -2.06 -5.15 36.49
CA ILE A 609 -3.19 -5.24 35.58
C ILE A 609 -2.73 -4.80 34.18
N GLU A 610 -2.95 -5.69 33.21
CA GLU A 610 -2.71 -5.38 31.80
C GLU A 610 -3.79 -4.43 31.28
N GLU A 611 -3.39 -3.25 30.84
CA GLU A 611 -4.27 -2.26 30.21
C GLU A 611 -3.63 -1.88 28.87
N SER A 612 -4.14 -2.45 27.78
CA SER A 612 -3.56 -2.43 26.44
C SER A 612 -3.46 -1.02 25.82
N THR A 613 -2.59 -0.18 26.38
CA THR A 613 -2.43 1.23 26.04
C THR A 613 -1.06 1.46 25.42
N TYR A 614 -1.04 2.23 24.34
CA TYR A 614 0.07 2.28 23.40
C TYR A 614 1.40 2.88 23.92
N GLU A 615 1.33 3.79 24.90
CA GLU A 615 2.50 4.29 25.61
C GLU A 615 2.15 4.35 27.09
N LYS A 616 2.82 3.50 27.87
CA LYS A 616 2.62 3.44 29.32
C LYS A 616 3.96 3.60 30.00
N ASP A 617 4.05 4.69 30.74
CA ASP A 617 5.15 5.00 31.63
C ASP A 617 4.58 5.48 32.95
N VAL A 618 4.14 4.51 33.77
CA VAL A 618 3.50 4.77 35.05
C VAL A 618 4.29 4.13 36.17
N LYS A 619 4.30 4.75 37.35
CA LYS A 619 5.05 4.32 38.52
C LYS A 619 4.21 4.38 39.79
N PHE A 620 4.44 3.45 40.70
CA PHE A 620 3.90 3.46 42.05
C PHE A 620 4.98 3.08 43.06
N LYS A 621 4.74 3.36 44.33
CA LYS A 621 5.71 3.13 45.42
C LYS A 621 5.34 1.91 46.24
N VAL A 622 6.34 1.23 46.75
CA VAL A 622 6.21 0.19 47.77
C VAL A 622 7.11 0.54 48.94
N ASN A 623 6.55 0.56 50.14
CA ASN A 623 7.24 0.95 51.37
C ASN A 623 7.31 -0.22 52.35
N ILE A 624 8.42 -0.32 53.08
CA ILE A 624 8.54 -1.13 54.31
C ILE A 624 8.60 -0.20 55.53
N GLY A 625 7.98 -0.61 56.63
CA GLY A 625 8.02 0.09 57.92
C GLY A 625 9.13 -0.44 58.84
N GLU A 626 9.09 -0.02 60.11
CA GLU A 626 10.10 -0.37 61.09
C GLU A 626 10.04 -1.88 61.46
N PRO A 627 11.16 -2.61 61.36
CA PRO A 627 11.23 -4.02 61.72
C PRO A 627 11.15 -4.20 63.23
N GLN A 628 10.35 -5.17 63.68
CA GLN A 628 10.16 -5.46 65.10
C GLN A 628 10.50 -6.93 65.38
N LEU A 629 11.24 -7.20 66.46
CA LEU A 629 11.42 -8.57 66.94
C LEU A 629 10.08 -9.16 67.40
N ALA A 630 9.81 -10.40 67.02
CA ALA A 630 8.57 -11.08 67.41
C ALA A 630 8.53 -11.38 68.94
N PRO A 631 7.39 -11.17 69.62
CA PRO A 631 7.25 -11.39 71.07
C PRO A 631 7.48 -12.85 71.52
N ASP A 632 7.23 -13.82 70.65
CA ASP A 632 7.30 -15.26 70.95
C ASP A 632 8.65 -15.92 70.53
N SER A 633 9.74 -15.15 70.45
CA SER A 633 11.08 -15.72 70.19
C SER A 633 11.62 -16.60 71.34
N ALA A 634 10.86 -16.75 72.43
CA ALA A 634 11.12 -17.66 73.55
C ALA A 634 10.58 -19.08 73.32
N HIS A 635 11.06 -19.79 72.30
CA HIS A 635 10.92 -21.25 72.24
C HIS A 635 12.18 -21.90 71.67
N TYR A 636 13.22 -22.00 72.49
CA TYR A 636 14.26 -23.04 72.34
C TYR A 636 14.56 -23.66 73.72
N HIS A 637 13.66 -24.53 74.17
CA HIS A 637 14.02 -25.58 75.10
C HIS A 637 14.50 -26.78 74.28
N ASP A 638 15.80 -26.89 73.99
CA ASP A 638 16.49 -28.18 74.02
C ASP A 638 18.01 -28.01 74.12
N THR A 639 18.63 -29.13 74.48
CA THR A 639 19.77 -29.32 75.34
C THR A 639 21.09 -29.47 74.56
N ASN A 640 21.93 -28.44 74.53
CA ASN A 640 23.38 -28.54 74.75
C ASN A 640 24.03 -27.15 74.59
N LYS A 641 24.98 -26.90 75.51
CA LYS A 641 26.01 -25.84 75.57
C LYS A 641 26.47 -25.32 74.20
N GLU A 642 26.80 -24.05 73.97
CA GLU A 642 27.12 -22.87 74.80
C GLU A 642 26.91 -21.67 73.85
N SER A 643 26.17 -20.61 74.23
CA SER A 643 26.11 -19.39 73.40
C SER A 643 26.88 -18.25 74.07
N PHE A 644 27.55 -17.47 73.23
CA PHE A 644 28.33 -16.27 73.55
C PHE A 644 27.66 -15.33 74.58
N PHE A 645 26.33 -15.16 74.48
CA PHE A 645 25.54 -14.33 75.40
C PHE A 645 25.58 -14.80 76.85
N HIS A 646 25.66 -16.11 77.12
CA HIS A 646 25.76 -16.62 78.49
C HIS A 646 27.14 -16.36 79.11
N ARG A 647 28.21 -16.54 78.31
CA ARG A 647 29.60 -16.43 78.78
C ARG A 647 30.05 -14.98 78.97
N PHE A 648 29.50 -14.06 78.20
CA PHE A 648 29.77 -12.63 78.32
C PHE A 648 29.19 -12.01 79.60
N PHE A 649 27.99 -12.45 80.02
CA PHE A 649 27.33 -11.95 81.24
C PHE A 649 27.65 -12.73 82.52
N GLU A 650 28.07 -14.00 82.44
CA GLU A 650 28.50 -14.78 83.62
C GLU A 650 29.70 -14.18 84.37
N ASN A 651 30.57 -13.43 83.68
CA ASN A 651 31.75 -12.86 84.32
C ASN A 651 31.47 -11.61 85.17
N HIS A 652 30.28 -10.99 85.09
CA HIS A 652 30.06 -9.70 85.75
C HIS A 652 28.75 -9.53 86.54
N THR A 653 27.68 -10.29 86.31
CA THR A 653 26.45 -10.18 87.13
C THR A 653 25.64 -11.46 87.09
N GLY A 654 25.26 -11.98 88.26
CA GLY A 654 24.55 -13.25 88.40
C GLY A 654 23.13 -13.28 87.81
N ASP A 655 22.71 -14.50 87.49
CA ASP A 655 21.36 -15.04 87.27
C ASP A 655 20.19 -14.04 87.16
N HIS A 656 19.89 -13.60 85.92
CA HIS A 656 18.69 -12.84 85.57
C HIS A 656 17.95 -13.50 84.39
N THR A 657 16.62 -13.47 84.40
CA THR A 657 15.76 -14.09 83.37
C THR A 657 15.56 -13.17 82.15
N HIS A 658 15.27 -13.74 80.98
CA HIS A 658 15.12 -13.01 79.70
C HIS A 658 14.08 -11.85 79.73
N ASP A 659 13.04 -11.96 80.56
CA ASP A 659 12.03 -10.91 80.76
C ASP A 659 12.60 -9.66 81.45
N GLU A 660 13.63 -9.80 82.29
CA GLU A 660 14.32 -8.67 82.91
C GLU A 660 15.24 -7.95 81.91
N LEU A 661 15.77 -8.67 80.92
CA LEU A 661 16.66 -8.18 79.85
C LEU A 661 15.93 -7.30 78.82
N LEU A 662 14.69 -7.63 78.46
CA LEU A 662 13.83 -6.76 77.62
C LEU A 662 13.44 -5.46 78.34
N ALA A 663 13.26 -5.52 79.66
CA ALA A 663 13.03 -4.34 80.49
C ALA A 663 14.29 -3.48 80.63
N GLU A 664 15.48 -4.10 80.71
CA GLU A 664 16.78 -3.43 80.69
C GLU A 664 17.01 -2.70 79.36
N ILE A 665 16.73 -3.35 78.22
CA ILE A 665 16.85 -2.76 76.86
C ILE A 665 15.98 -1.51 76.71
N HIS A 666 14.72 -1.55 77.18
CA HIS A 666 13.81 -0.41 77.16
C HIS A 666 14.21 0.69 78.17
N ASN A 667 14.96 0.35 79.21
CA ASN A 667 15.55 1.31 80.14
C ASN A 667 16.84 1.95 79.58
N VAL A 668 17.64 1.20 78.81
CA VAL A 668 18.84 1.69 78.11
C VAL A 668 18.46 2.65 76.98
N GLU A 669 17.34 2.42 76.27
CA GLU A 669 16.80 3.36 75.27
C GLU A 669 16.47 4.75 75.81
N LYS A 670 16.19 4.86 77.12
CA LYS A 670 15.87 6.14 77.78
C LYS A 670 17.13 6.91 78.20
N LYS A 671 18.32 6.30 78.14
CA LYS A 671 19.60 6.95 78.44
C LYS A 671 20.04 7.81 77.25
N ARG A 672 20.75 8.93 77.50
CA ARG A 672 21.32 9.76 76.42
C ARG A 672 22.52 9.07 75.81
N ALA A 673 22.76 9.27 74.50
CA ALA A 673 23.83 8.63 73.73
C ALA A 673 25.26 8.79 74.30
N GLU A 674 25.48 9.78 75.17
CA GLU A 674 26.76 10.08 75.83
C GLU A 674 27.00 9.25 77.12
N ASP A 675 25.94 8.66 77.69
CA ASP A 675 25.97 7.91 78.96
C ASP A 675 25.93 6.38 78.77
N LEU A 676 25.99 5.89 77.53
CA LEU A 676 26.00 4.46 77.22
C LEU A 676 27.41 3.90 77.41
N THR A 677 27.51 2.78 78.12
CA THR A 677 28.72 1.96 78.11
C THR A 677 28.94 1.31 76.74
N ASP A 678 30.18 0.98 76.38
CA ASP A 678 30.50 0.34 75.09
C ASP A 678 29.72 -0.96 74.87
N LEU A 679 29.44 -1.68 75.96
CA LEU A 679 28.62 -2.89 76.02
C LEU A 679 27.13 -2.63 75.70
N GLU A 680 26.54 -1.59 76.29
CA GLU A 680 25.16 -1.15 76.02
C GLU A 680 25.02 -0.57 74.61
N ARG A 681 26.09 0.02 74.08
CA ARG A 681 26.17 0.51 72.70
C ARG A 681 26.12 -0.66 71.71
N ILE A 682 26.89 -1.71 71.95
CA ILE A 682 26.90 -2.95 71.14
C ILE A 682 25.52 -3.65 71.21
N LEU A 683 24.90 -3.71 72.39
CA LEU A 683 23.56 -4.30 72.58
C LEU A 683 22.43 -3.50 71.89
N LEU A 684 22.59 -2.18 71.74
CA LEU A 684 21.66 -1.37 70.94
C LEU A 684 21.94 -1.45 69.44
N MET A 685 23.16 -1.81 69.05
CA MET A 685 23.49 -2.09 67.65
C MET A 685 22.86 -3.41 67.19
N SER A 686 22.68 -4.40 68.07
CA SER A 686 22.09 -5.71 67.72
C SER A 686 20.57 -5.73 67.45
N LYS A 687 19.89 -4.57 67.40
CA LYS A 687 18.45 -4.49 67.06
C LYS A 687 18.25 -4.51 65.54
N PRO A 688 17.16 -5.12 65.03
CA PRO A 688 16.84 -5.04 63.61
C PRO A 688 16.56 -3.58 63.23
N ARG A 689 17.07 -3.16 62.08
CA ARG A 689 16.90 -1.79 61.56
C ARG A 689 16.55 -1.81 60.10
N ASN A 690 15.96 -0.74 59.61
CA ASN A 690 15.84 -0.51 58.18
C ASN A 690 17.21 -0.14 57.60
N GLY A 691 17.48 -0.62 56.39
CA GLY A 691 18.61 -0.15 55.58
C GLY A 691 18.27 1.15 54.84
N GLU A 692 19.14 1.53 53.91
CA GLU A 692 19.02 2.79 53.16
C GLU A 692 17.79 2.85 52.25
N LEU A 693 17.34 1.69 51.74
CA LEU A 693 16.24 1.58 50.78
C LEU A 693 14.97 1.03 51.43
N THR A 694 14.19 1.91 52.06
CA THR A 694 12.88 1.59 52.63
C THR A 694 11.71 1.77 51.67
N THR A 695 11.97 2.40 50.51
CA THR A 695 10.98 2.71 49.49
C THR A 695 11.53 2.36 48.11
N THR A 696 10.75 1.61 47.33
CA THR A 696 11.07 1.27 45.94
C THR A 696 9.98 1.75 45.00
N TYR A 697 10.38 2.22 43.81
CA TYR A 697 9.49 2.60 42.73
C TYR A 697 9.38 1.47 41.71
N ILE A 698 8.15 1.00 41.46
CA ILE A 698 7.87 0.05 40.38
C ILE A 698 7.35 0.85 39.19
N ARG A 699 8.13 0.85 38.10
CA ARG A 699 7.81 1.51 36.83
C ARG A 699 7.28 0.49 35.84
N ILE A 700 6.01 0.59 35.51
CA ILE A 700 5.32 -0.27 34.57
C ILE A 700 5.56 0.29 33.15
N ARG A 701 6.19 -0.52 32.30
CA ARG A 701 6.43 -0.22 30.88
C ARG A 701 5.62 -1.13 29.97
N GLU A 702 5.43 -0.67 28.75
CA GLU A 702 4.83 -1.41 27.64
C GLU A 702 5.65 -2.65 27.25
N SER A 703 4.99 -3.63 26.62
CA SER A 703 5.69 -4.77 26.02
C SER A 703 6.56 -4.32 24.84
N SER A 704 7.88 -4.53 24.95
CA SER A 704 8.87 -4.20 23.92
C SER A 704 8.63 -4.96 22.61
N GLU A 705 8.06 -6.16 22.68
CA GLU A 705 7.76 -6.99 21.51
C GLU A 705 6.68 -6.34 20.63
N PHE A 706 5.62 -5.81 21.24
CA PHE A 706 4.49 -5.20 20.53
C PHE A 706 4.88 -3.90 19.81
N LYS A 707 5.70 -3.05 20.44
CA LYS A 707 6.19 -1.83 19.79
C LYS A 707 7.08 -2.14 18.60
N THR A 708 7.94 -3.15 18.74
CA THR A 708 8.85 -3.56 17.67
C THR A 708 8.10 -4.18 16.50
N THR A 709 7.03 -4.94 16.74
CA THR A 709 6.17 -5.47 15.68
C THR A 709 5.38 -4.36 14.98
N VAL A 710 4.73 -3.46 15.74
CA VAL A 710 3.97 -2.34 15.18
C VAL A 710 4.86 -1.41 14.35
N ASP A 711 6.05 -1.05 14.82
CA ASP A 711 6.96 -0.15 14.10
C ASP A 711 7.49 -0.76 12.81
N LYS A 712 7.83 -2.06 12.83
CA LYS A 712 8.24 -2.78 11.62
C LYS A 712 7.09 -2.98 10.64
N LEU A 713 5.86 -3.11 11.13
CA LEU A 713 4.68 -3.37 10.32
C LEU A 713 4.12 -2.08 9.70
N VAL A 714 4.12 -0.94 10.41
CA VAL A 714 3.81 0.38 9.84
C VAL A 714 4.86 0.79 8.80
N ALA A 715 6.14 0.47 9.05
CA ALA A 715 7.20 0.65 8.06
C ALA A 715 7.02 -0.23 6.81
N ARG A 716 6.18 -1.28 6.85
CA ARG A 716 5.90 -2.19 5.75
C ARG A 716 4.51 -2.07 5.14
N ALA A 717 3.50 -1.60 5.86
CA ALA A 717 2.19 -1.24 5.34
C ALA A 717 2.30 -0.07 4.34
N ASN A 718 3.34 0.77 4.49
CA ASN A 718 3.74 1.77 3.50
C ASN A 718 4.48 1.19 2.28
N VAL A 719 4.76 -0.11 2.23
CA VAL A 719 5.14 -0.76 0.96
C VAL A 719 3.84 -0.89 0.17
N SER A 720 3.60 0.12 -0.67
CA SER A 720 2.52 0.10 -1.65
C SER A 720 2.43 -1.29 -2.25
N ALA A 721 1.28 -1.95 -2.13
CA ALA A 721 1.02 -3.22 -2.78
C ALA A 721 1.33 -3.06 -4.27
N VAL A 722 2.53 -3.46 -4.69
CA VAL A 722 3.00 -3.25 -6.07
C VAL A 722 2.09 -4.08 -6.95
N LEU A 723 1.19 -3.38 -7.64
CA LEU A 723 0.28 -3.92 -8.62
C LEU A 723 1.11 -4.44 -9.80
N GLY A 724 1.45 -5.72 -9.72
CA GLY A 724 2.36 -6.35 -10.66
C GLY A 724 2.89 -7.67 -10.14
N THR A 725 3.41 -8.48 -11.03
CA THR A 725 4.12 -9.73 -10.69
C THR A 725 5.59 -9.44 -10.50
N SER A 726 6.21 -10.04 -9.49
CA SER A 726 7.63 -9.84 -9.19
C SER A 726 8.54 -10.78 -9.99
N THR A 727 8.01 -11.94 -10.39
CA THR A 727 8.80 -12.99 -11.06
C THR A 727 8.07 -13.59 -12.27
N TRP A 728 8.84 -14.08 -13.24
CA TRP A 728 8.32 -14.85 -14.38
C TRP A 728 7.55 -16.09 -13.95
N LYS A 729 8.05 -16.80 -12.92
CA LYS A 729 7.38 -17.99 -12.38
C LYS A 729 5.96 -17.66 -11.92
N GLU A 730 5.80 -16.53 -11.22
CA GLU A 730 4.49 -16.05 -10.79
C GLU A 730 3.60 -15.69 -12.00
N GLN A 731 4.15 -15.05 -13.03
CA GLN A 731 3.40 -14.72 -14.26
C GLN A 731 2.89 -15.95 -15.00
N PHE A 732 3.73 -16.96 -15.19
CA PHE A 732 3.32 -18.19 -15.87
C PHE A 732 2.34 -19.01 -15.03
N LYS A 733 2.51 -19.04 -13.70
CA LYS A 733 1.53 -19.66 -12.79
C LYS A 733 0.18 -18.95 -12.92
N ASP A 734 0.16 -17.62 -12.82
CA ASP A 734 -1.05 -16.80 -12.93
C ASP A 734 -1.73 -16.90 -14.31
N ALA A 735 -0.95 -17.11 -15.38
CA ALA A 735 -1.46 -17.31 -16.72
C ALA A 735 -2.18 -18.65 -16.89
N LEU A 736 -1.69 -19.71 -16.22
CA LEU A 736 -2.18 -21.10 -16.35
C LEU A 736 -3.23 -21.48 -15.30
N THR A 737 -3.33 -20.76 -14.19
CA THR A 737 -4.31 -21.04 -13.13
C THR A 737 -5.63 -20.31 -13.36
N VAL A 738 -6.75 -21.00 -13.08
CA VAL A 738 -8.08 -20.41 -12.96
C VAL A 738 -8.32 -20.15 -11.48
N VAL A 739 -8.70 -18.93 -11.14
CA VAL A 739 -9.03 -18.54 -9.78
C VAL A 739 -10.52 -18.17 -9.74
N PRO A 740 -11.31 -18.71 -8.79
CA PRO A 740 -12.72 -18.36 -8.66
C PRO A 740 -12.88 -16.85 -8.44
N GLY A 741 -13.88 -16.25 -9.09
CA GLY A 741 -14.21 -14.84 -8.89
C GLY A 741 -15.36 -14.70 -7.90
N ASP A 742 -15.09 -14.13 -6.72
CA ASP A 742 -16.13 -13.83 -5.74
C ASP A 742 -17.06 -12.77 -6.33
N GLU A 743 -18.37 -13.06 -6.38
CA GLU A 743 -19.38 -12.09 -6.80
C GLU A 743 -20.30 -11.61 -5.67
N ASN A 744 -20.08 -12.03 -4.42
CA ASN A 744 -20.99 -11.72 -3.32
C ASN A 744 -20.30 -11.04 -2.13
N ASP A 745 -19.86 -9.78 -2.29
CA ASP A 745 -19.45 -8.92 -1.16
C ASP A 745 -20.66 -8.32 -0.39
N LEU A 746 -21.81 -9.00 -0.31
CA LEU A 746 -22.99 -8.46 0.40
C LEU A 746 -23.78 -9.43 1.26
N ASP A 747 -23.37 -10.69 1.40
CA ASP A 747 -23.94 -11.59 2.40
C ASP A 747 -22.80 -12.08 3.29
N ALA A 748 -22.34 -11.21 4.20
CA ALA A 748 -21.48 -11.59 5.30
C ALA A 748 -22.29 -12.35 6.36
N GLU A 749 -22.76 -13.54 6.00
CA GLU A 749 -23.18 -14.59 6.93
C GLU A 749 -22.58 -15.91 6.44
N GLU A 750 -21.59 -16.39 7.19
CA GLU A 750 -21.23 -17.80 7.37
C GLU A 750 -21.20 -18.69 6.11
N ASP A 751 -20.08 -18.70 5.38
CA ASP A 751 -19.40 -19.97 5.06
C ASP A 751 -18.00 -19.72 4.46
N VAL A 752 -16.96 -20.20 5.15
CA VAL A 752 -15.61 -20.33 4.57
C VAL A 752 -15.61 -21.62 3.73
N GLY A 753 -16.35 -21.60 2.63
CA GLY A 753 -16.32 -22.64 1.61
C GLY A 753 -15.47 -22.18 0.43
N GLU A 754 -14.49 -22.98 0.02
CA GLU A 754 -13.77 -22.76 -1.24
C GLU A 754 -14.77 -22.69 -2.40
N GLU A 755 -15.11 -21.49 -2.88
CA GLU A 755 -15.97 -21.33 -4.05
C GLU A 755 -15.25 -21.93 -5.27
N VAL A 756 -15.77 -23.03 -5.81
CA VAL A 756 -15.22 -23.63 -7.05
C VAL A 756 -15.47 -22.71 -8.26
N PRO A 757 -14.51 -22.59 -9.21
CA PRO A 757 -14.69 -21.72 -10.37
C PRO A 757 -15.88 -22.14 -11.23
N LYS A 758 -16.65 -21.18 -11.74
CA LYS A 758 -17.84 -21.48 -12.57
C LYS A 758 -17.38 -21.92 -13.96
N CYS A 759 -18.19 -22.72 -14.67
CA CYS A 759 -17.89 -23.16 -16.04
C CYS A 759 -17.58 -22.00 -17.01
N VAL A 760 -18.14 -20.82 -16.77
CA VAL A 760 -17.89 -19.62 -17.59
C VAL A 760 -16.47 -19.08 -17.39
N ASP A 761 -15.91 -19.20 -16.20
CA ASP A 761 -14.54 -18.76 -15.89
C ASP A 761 -13.52 -19.66 -16.60
N TYR A 762 -13.82 -20.95 -16.71
CA TYR A 762 -13.02 -21.88 -17.51
C TYR A 762 -13.10 -21.57 -19.02
N ILE A 763 -14.28 -21.21 -19.53
CA ILE A 763 -14.46 -20.85 -20.95
C ILE A 763 -13.71 -19.54 -21.27
N SER A 764 -13.85 -18.52 -20.43
CA SER A 764 -13.16 -17.24 -20.63
C SER A 764 -11.64 -17.41 -20.50
N HIS A 765 -11.18 -18.23 -19.56
CA HIS A 765 -9.78 -18.60 -19.42
C HIS A 765 -9.26 -19.31 -20.67
N PHE A 766 -10.01 -20.28 -21.22
CA PHE A 766 -9.60 -21.01 -22.42
C PHE A 766 -9.47 -20.10 -23.66
N ILE A 767 -10.46 -19.23 -23.90
CA ILE A 767 -10.43 -18.29 -25.03
C ILE A 767 -9.21 -17.36 -24.94
N CYS A 768 -8.86 -16.93 -23.73
CA CYS A 768 -7.77 -15.98 -23.52
C CYS A 768 -6.43 -16.63 -23.21
N LEU A 769 -6.36 -17.97 -23.12
CA LEU A 769 -5.16 -18.71 -22.72
C LEU A 769 -3.97 -18.38 -23.64
N PHE A 770 -4.22 -18.31 -24.94
CA PHE A 770 -3.21 -17.93 -25.93
C PHE A 770 -2.58 -16.56 -25.59
N TRP A 771 -3.42 -15.53 -25.37
CA TRP A 771 -2.95 -14.19 -25.01
C TRP A 771 -2.26 -14.17 -23.64
N LYS A 772 -2.79 -14.91 -22.66
CA LYS A 772 -2.21 -15.01 -21.31
C LYS A 772 -0.80 -15.59 -21.34
N VAL A 773 -0.59 -16.67 -22.08
CA VAL A 773 0.73 -17.30 -22.22
C VAL A 773 1.66 -16.42 -23.04
N LEU A 774 1.17 -15.80 -24.13
CA LEU A 774 1.98 -14.91 -24.96
C LEU A 774 2.48 -13.69 -24.17
N PHE A 775 1.61 -13.05 -23.38
CA PHE A 775 1.98 -11.88 -22.59
C PHE A 775 2.67 -12.22 -21.26
N ALA A 776 2.68 -13.50 -20.86
CA ALA A 776 3.55 -13.99 -19.79
C ALA A 776 5.03 -14.01 -20.21
N PHE A 777 5.38 -13.68 -21.46
CA PHE A 777 6.74 -13.36 -21.93
C PHE A 777 7.08 -11.85 -21.88
N VAL A 778 6.22 -11.01 -21.30
CA VAL A 778 6.53 -9.61 -21.01
C VAL A 778 7.13 -9.49 -19.61
N PRO A 779 8.26 -8.80 -19.42
CA PRO A 779 8.99 -8.83 -18.16
C PRO A 779 8.16 -8.38 -16.95
N PRO A 780 8.43 -8.97 -15.77
CA PRO A 780 7.89 -8.55 -14.49
C PRO A 780 8.13 -7.06 -14.21
N THR A 781 7.14 -6.41 -13.58
CA THR A 781 7.14 -4.97 -13.28
C THR A 781 8.21 -4.55 -12.28
N ASP A 782 8.72 -5.48 -11.47
CA ASP A 782 9.75 -5.18 -10.47
C ASP A 782 11.12 -4.95 -11.11
N ILE A 783 11.31 -5.40 -12.36
CA ILE A 783 12.58 -5.22 -13.07
C ILE A 783 12.73 -3.74 -13.45
N CYS A 784 13.81 -3.12 -12.95
CA CYS A 784 14.14 -1.71 -13.15
C CYS A 784 12.97 -0.75 -12.83
N GLY A 785 12.16 -1.04 -11.81
CA GLY A 785 11.06 -0.17 -11.38
C GLY A 785 9.99 0.05 -12.46
N GLY A 786 9.73 -0.96 -13.30
CA GLY A 786 8.64 -0.97 -14.28
C GLY A 786 9.01 -0.49 -15.69
N TYR A 787 10.15 0.18 -15.89
CA TYR A 787 10.50 0.77 -17.19
C TYR A 787 10.69 -0.24 -18.33
N VAL A 788 11.22 -1.43 -18.05
CA VAL A 788 11.42 -2.45 -19.09
C VAL A 788 10.07 -3.01 -19.57
N THR A 789 9.17 -3.31 -18.61
CA THR A 789 7.79 -3.72 -18.90
C THR A 789 7.05 -2.65 -19.68
N PHE A 790 7.23 -1.37 -19.35
CA PHE A 790 6.60 -0.24 -20.03
C PHE A 790 6.95 -0.22 -21.53
N VAL A 791 8.25 -0.27 -21.88
CA VAL A 791 8.70 -0.20 -23.28
C VAL A 791 8.24 -1.42 -24.08
N ILE A 792 8.40 -2.63 -23.54
CA ILE A 792 8.01 -3.86 -24.24
C ILE A 792 6.50 -3.93 -24.41
N SER A 793 5.72 -3.52 -23.40
CA SER A 793 4.25 -3.52 -23.50
C SER A 793 3.77 -2.53 -24.57
N ILE A 794 4.36 -1.33 -24.66
CA ILE A 794 4.05 -0.37 -25.75
C ILE A 794 4.33 -0.98 -27.12
N PHE A 795 5.47 -1.63 -27.29
CA PHE A 795 5.83 -2.27 -28.55
C PHE A 795 4.81 -3.35 -28.95
N VAL A 796 4.43 -4.23 -28.00
CA VAL A 796 3.43 -5.29 -28.24
C VAL A 796 2.04 -4.70 -28.54
N ILE A 797 1.63 -3.64 -27.82
CA ILE A 797 0.39 -2.92 -28.13
C ILE A 797 0.46 -2.36 -29.55
N GLY A 798 1.57 -1.74 -29.94
CA GLY A 798 1.78 -1.20 -31.29
C GLY A 798 1.61 -2.25 -32.37
N VAL A 799 2.23 -3.43 -32.20
CA VAL A 799 2.08 -4.55 -33.14
C VAL A 799 0.62 -5.01 -33.22
N LEU A 800 -0.08 -5.16 -32.09
CA LEU A 800 -1.48 -5.57 -32.08
C LEU A 800 -2.40 -4.52 -32.70
N THR A 801 -2.16 -3.23 -32.45
CA THR A 801 -2.94 -2.14 -33.04
C THR A 801 -2.73 -2.04 -34.54
N ALA A 802 -1.53 -2.35 -35.05
CA ALA A 802 -1.28 -2.45 -36.48
C ALA A 802 -2.12 -3.56 -37.12
N VAL A 803 -2.14 -4.75 -36.49
CA VAL A 803 -2.97 -5.88 -36.96
C VAL A 803 -4.47 -5.55 -36.89
N ILE A 804 -4.92 -4.81 -35.87
CA ILE A 804 -6.30 -4.34 -35.75
C ILE A 804 -6.63 -3.34 -36.86
N GLY A 805 -5.72 -2.41 -37.16
CA GLY A 805 -5.88 -1.45 -38.24
C GLY A 805 -6.09 -2.15 -39.59
N ASP A 806 -5.22 -3.11 -39.92
CA ASP A 806 -5.34 -3.91 -41.14
C ASP A 806 -6.66 -4.71 -41.17
N ALA A 807 -7.02 -5.37 -40.06
CA ALA A 807 -8.25 -6.14 -39.97
C ALA A 807 -9.51 -5.26 -40.11
N ALA A 808 -9.47 -4.03 -39.60
CA ALA A 808 -10.54 -3.06 -39.71
C ALA A 808 -10.70 -2.54 -41.15
N THR A 809 -9.61 -2.17 -41.82
CA THR A 809 -9.65 -1.75 -43.24
C THR A 809 -10.12 -2.89 -44.14
N TYR A 810 -9.68 -4.13 -43.88
CA TYR A 810 -10.16 -5.30 -44.63
C TYR A 810 -11.63 -5.61 -44.36
N PHE A 811 -12.09 -5.50 -43.11
CA PHE A 811 -13.51 -5.64 -42.77
C PHE A 811 -14.36 -4.57 -43.45
N GLY A 812 -13.92 -3.31 -43.41
CA GLY A 812 -14.57 -2.18 -44.10
C GLY A 812 -14.67 -2.43 -45.59
N CYS A 813 -13.57 -2.79 -46.24
CA CYS A 813 -13.54 -3.09 -47.67
C CYS A 813 -14.46 -4.27 -48.04
N VAL A 814 -14.37 -5.40 -47.33
CA VAL A 814 -15.22 -6.58 -47.59
C VAL A 814 -16.69 -6.27 -47.34
N CYS A 815 -17.04 -5.45 -46.36
CA CYS A 815 -18.43 -5.06 -46.11
C CYS A 815 -18.89 -3.87 -46.97
N ASN A 816 -18.01 -3.25 -47.76
CA ASN A 816 -18.25 -1.98 -48.47
C ASN A 816 -18.72 -0.87 -47.53
N ILE A 817 -17.99 -0.70 -46.44
CA ILE A 817 -18.18 0.36 -45.44
C ILE A 817 -16.96 1.27 -45.51
N LYS A 818 -17.17 2.60 -45.56
CA LYS A 818 -16.08 3.58 -45.53
C LYS A 818 -15.24 3.42 -44.25
N ASP A 819 -13.93 3.64 -44.35
CA ASP A 819 -13.00 3.48 -43.23
C ASP A 819 -13.36 4.37 -42.03
N SER A 820 -13.84 5.60 -42.27
CA SER A 820 -14.32 6.52 -41.23
C SER A 820 -15.48 5.94 -40.40
N VAL A 821 -16.44 5.27 -41.05
CA VAL A 821 -17.59 4.63 -40.37
C VAL A 821 -17.13 3.40 -39.59
N THR A 822 -16.20 2.62 -40.16
CA THR A 822 -15.61 1.45 -39.49
C THR A 822 -14.86 1.86 -38.22
N ALA A 823 -14.12 2.97 -38.29
CA ALA A 823 -13.40 3.56 -37.17
C ALA A 823 -14.35 3.99 -36.04
N ILE A 824 -15.34 4.83 -36.36
CA ILE A 824 -16.25 5.44 -35.39
C ILE A 824 -17.15 4.39 -34.71
N CYS A 825 -17.57 3.34 -35.44
CA CYS A 825 -18.53 2.36 -34.91
C CYS A 825 -17.88 1.16 -34.23
N PHE A 826 -16.85 0.58 -34.86
CA PHE A 826 -16.32 -0.73 -34.45
C PHE A 826 -14.98 -0.62 -33.74
N VAL A 827 -14.04 0.14 -34.29
CA VAL A 827 -12.70 0.26 -33.73
C VAL A 827 -12.73 1.07 -32.43
N ALA A 828 -13.39 2.23 -32.45
CA ALA A 828 -13.61 3.07 -31.27
C ALA A 828 -14.31 2.33 -30.13
N LEU A 829 -15.34 1.54 -30.44
CA LEU A 829 -16.03 0.74 -29.43
C LEU A 829 -15.08 -0.30 -28.82
N GLY A 830 -14.27 -0.97 -29.65
CA GLY A 830 -13.33 -2.01 -29.23
C GLY A 830 -12.22 -1.50 -28.32
N THR A 831 -11.62 -0.35 -28.63
CA THR A 831 -10.54 0.24 -27.81
C THR A 831 -11.06 0.81 -26.48
N SER A 832 -12.33 1.25 -26.43
CA SER A 832 -12.98 1.75 -25.21
C SER A 832 -13.51 0.67 -24.23
N ILE A 833 -13.47 -0.62 -24.60
CA ILE A 833 -13.96 -1.71 -23.73
C ILE A 833 -13.24 -1.75 -22.37
N PRO A 834 -11.89 -1.71 -22.30
CA PRO A 834 -11.17 -1.73 -21.02
C PRO A 834 -11.56 -0.56 -20.11
N ASP A 835 -11.72 0.64 -20.68
CA ASP A 835 -12.10 1.84 -19.94
C ASP A 835 -13.53 1.78 -19.40
N THR A 836 -14.42 1.09 -20.12
CA THR A 836 -15.79 0.83 -19.67
C THR A 836 -15.79 0.00 -18.40
N PHE A 837 -15.06 -1.11 -18.39
CA PHE A 837 -15.02 -1.98 -17.22
C PHE A 837 -14.28 -1.34 -16.04
N ALA A 838 -13.16 -0.65 -16.29
CA ALA A 838 -12.45 0.09 -15.26
C ALA A 838 -13.33 1.13 -14.56
N SER A 839 -14.08 1.93 -15.35
CA SER A 839 -14.97 2.96 -14.82
C SER A 839 -16.16 2.38 -14.05
N ILE A 840 -16.70 1.23 -14.49
CA ILE A 840 -17.78 0.53 -13.79
C ILE A 840 -17.32 0.02 -12.41
N ILE A 841 -16.13 -0.57 -12.33
CA ILE A 841 -15.61 -1.07 -11.05
C ILE A 841 -15.28 0.08 -10.12
N ALA A 842 -14.64 1.13 -10.62
CA ALA A 842 -14.39 2.35 -9.85
C ALA A 842 -15.71 2.93 -9.30
N ALA A 843 -16.76 3.04 -10.12
CA ALA A 843 -18.06 3.57 -9.68
C ALA A 843 -18.75 2.72 -8.59
N LYS A 844 -18.48 1.40 -8.55
CA LYS A 844 -19.03 0.49 -7.53
C LYS A 844 -18.22 0.54 -6.23
N GLN A 845 -16.89 0.44 -6.33
CA GLN A 845 -16.01 0.30 -5.17
C GLN A 845 -15.66 1.62 -4.49
N ASP A 846 -15.54 2.73 -5.23
CA ASP A 846 -15.20 4.03 -4.65
C ASP A 846 -16.43 4.72 -4.05
N ALA A 847 -16.21 5.45 -2.95
CA ALA A 847 -17.24 6.30 -2.35
C ALA A 847 -17.52 7.57 -3.19
N THR A 848 -16.56 8.04 -3.99
CA THR A 848 -16.65 9.25 -4.81
C THR A 848 -16.73 8.93 -6.30
N ALA A 849 -17.14 9.92 -7.11
CA ALA A 849 -17.21 9.78 -8.57
C ALA A 849 -15.94 10.24 -9.30
N ASP A 850 -14.90 10.66 -8.56
CA ASP A 850 -13.71 11.31 -9.13
C ASP A 850 -12.93 10.37 -10.06
N ASN A 851 -12.69 9.13 -9.65
CA ASN A 851 -11.96 8.15 -10.46
C ASN A 851 -12.77 7.76 -11.72
N CYS A 852 -14.06 7.46 -11.59
CA CYS A 852 -14.89 7.07 -12.73
C CYS A 852 -14.97 8.18 -13.80
N ILE A 853 -15.30 9.41 -13.41
CA ILE A 853 -15.52 10.49 -14.38
C ILE A 853 -14.17 11.11 -14.82
N GLY A 854 -13.21 11.25 -13.92
CA GLY A 854 -11.88 11.75 -14.23
C GLY A 854 -11.12 10.88 -15.23
N ASN A 855 -11.32 9.56 -15.19
CA ASN A 855 -10.75 8.65 -16.19
C ASN A 855 -11.23 8.94 -17.61
N VAL A 856 -12.54 9.23 -17.75
CA VAL A 856 -13.18 9.52 -19.03
C VAL A 856 -12.75 10.89 -19.56
N THR A 857 -12.81 11.95 -18.74
CA THR A 857 -12.47 13.30 -19.19
C THR A 857 -10.97 13.46 -19.46
N GLY A 858 -10.12 12.82 -18.66
CA GLY A 858 -8.68 12.82 -18.84
C GLY A 858 -8.25 12.13 -20.14
N SER A 859 -8.74 10.91 -20.40
CA SER A 859 -8.42 10.17 -21.63
C SER A 859 -8.87 10.91 -22.90
N ASN A 860 -10.06 11.52 -22.88
CA ASN A 860 -10.58 12.28 -24.01
C ASN A 860 -9.68 13.45 -24.43
N ALA A 861 -9.09 14.17 -23.46
CA ALA A 861 -8.15 15.26 -23.74
C ALA A 861 -6.80 14.74 -24.27
N VAL A 862 -6.29 13.65 -23.67
CA VAL A 862 -5.01 13.04 -24.04
C VAL A 862 -5.05 12.45 -25.45
N ASN A 863 -6.17 11.87 -25.88
CA ASN A 863 -6.31 11.33 -27.23
C ASN A 863 -6.05 12.38 -28.31
N VAL A 864 -6.52 13.62 -28.11
CA VAL A 864 -6.30 14.70 -29.08
C VAL A 864 -4.90 15.29 -28.95
N PHE A 865 -4.51 15.75 -27.75
CA PHE A 865 -3.25 16.46 -27.59
C PHE A 865 -2.03 15.56 -27.84
N LEU A 866 -2.07 14.31 -27.37
CA LEU A 866 -0.98 13.37 -27.55
C LEU A 866 -1.18 12.48 -28.77
N GLY A 867 -2.38 11.94 -29.00
CA GLY A 867 -2.64 11.04 -30.13
C GLY A 867 -2.54 11.73 -31.49
N ILE A 868 -3.50 12.62 -31.76
CA ILE A 868 -3.51 13.41 -33.00
C ILE A 868 -2.28 14.34 -33.06
N GLY A 869 -1.98 15.03 -31.96
CA GLY A 869 -0.85 15.96 -31.90
C GLY A 869 0.51 15.32 -32.25
N LEU A 870 0.81 14.12 -31.74
CA LEU A 870 2.06 13.44 -32.06
C LEU A 870 2.08 12.93 -33.50
N ALA A 871 1.00 12.30 -33.95
CA ALA A 871 0.89 11.73 -35.29
C ALA A 871 1.01 12.85 -36.37
N TRP A 872 0.27 13.94 -36.21
CA TRP A 872 0.28 15.08 -37.15
C TRP A 872 1.54 15.94 -37.05
N SER A 873 2.18 16.03 -35.87
CA SER A 873 3.51 16.66 -35.76
C SER A 873 4.54 15.90 -36.60
N ILE A 874 4.56 14.57 -36.51
CA ILE A 874 5.49 13.74 -37.28
C ILE A 874 5.23 13.88 -38.79
N ALA A 875 3.97 13.79 -39.21
CA ALA A 875 3.59 13.91 -40.62
C ALA A 875 3.90 15.31 -41.20
N SER A 876 3.50 16.38 -40.51
CA SER A 876 3.75 17.75 -40.97
C SER A 876 5.25 18.07 -41.05
N ILE A 877 6.07 17.61 -40.10
CA ILE A 877 7.54 17.76 -40.15
C ILE A 877 8.12 16.99 -41.34
N TYR A 878 7.69 15.75 -41.56
CA TYR A 878 8.14 14.95 -42.70
C TYR A 878 7.84 15.63 -44.04
N HIS A 879 6.60 16.08 -44.23
CA HIS A 879 6.18 16.79 -45.43
C HIS A 879 6.93 18.12 -45.61
N ALA A 880 7.13 18.88 -44.53
CA ALA A 880 7.89 20.13 -44.55
C ALA A 880 9.37 19.94 -44.94
N VAL A 881 10.01 18.86 -44.46
CA VAL A 881 11.40 18.52 -44.85
C VAL A 881 11.48 18.13 -46.33
N ASN A 882 10.46 17.46 -46.86
CA ASN A 882 10.39 17.04 -48.27
C ASN A 882 9.84 18.13 -49.22
N GLY A 883 9.50 19.32 -48.71
CA GLY A 883 8.98 20.43 -49.51
C GLY A 883 7.53 20.24 -50.00
N SER A 884 6.75 19.41 -49.30
CA SER A 884 5.33 19.15 -49.56
C SER A 884 4.46 19.59 -48.37
N THR A 885 3.15 19.68 -48.56
CA THR A 885 2.19 20.04 -47.51
C THR A 885 1.45 18.81 -47.03
N PHE A 886 1.24 18.70 -45.70
CA PHE A 886 0.41 17.64 -45.13
C PHE A 886 -1.07 18.02 -45.27
N ASN A 887 -1.75 17.39 -46.23
CA ASN A 887 -3.16 17.64 -46.54
C ASN A 887 -4.04 16.74 -45.67
N VAL A 888 -4.99 17.30 -44.96
CA VAL A 888 -6.00 16.58 -44.16
C VAL A 888 -7.36 17.16 -44.51
N GLU A 889 -8.17 16.39 -45.23
CA GLU A 889 -9.48 16.87 -45.65
C GLU A 889 -10.42 17.00 -44.45
N PRO A 890 -11.04 18.18 -44.22
CA PRO A 890 -11.89 18.38 -43.06
C PRO A 890 -13.12 17.48 -43.07
N GLY A 891 -13.67 17.17 -44.26
CA GLY A 891 -14.79 16.24 -44.54
C GLY A 891 -15.59 15.71 -43.34
N THR A 892 -15.59 14.38 -43.20
CA THR A 892 -16.39 13.65 -42.19
C THR A 892 -15.91 13.88 -40.75
N ILE A 893 -14.61 14.15 -40.57
CA ILE A 893 -13.99 14.31 -39.24
C ILE A 893 -14.41 15.64 -38.61
N GLY A 894 -14.36 16.75 -39.37
CA GLY A 894 -14.75 18.08 -38.90
C GLY A 894 -16.22 18.13 -38.49
N PHE A 895 -17.09 17.45 -39.25
CA PHE A 895 -18.50 17.32 -38.90
C PHE A 895 -18.71 16.50 -37.63
N ALA A 896 -18.10 15.31 -37.53
CA ALA A 896 -18.19 14.45 -36.35
C ALA A 896 -17.70 15.15 -35.08
N VAL A 897 -16.60 15.92 -35.17
CA VAL A 897 -16.06 16.72 -34.04
C VAL A 897 -17.04 17.82 -33.63
N THR A 898 -17.65 18.50 -34.59
CA THR A 898 -18.64 19.56 -34.32
C THR A 898 -19.86 19.00 -33.59
N LEU A 899 -20.39 17.87 -34.08
CA LEU A 899 -21.51 17.17 -33.47
C LEU A 899 -21.17 16.71 -32.04
N PHE A 900 -20.00 16.09 -31.86
CA PHE A 900 -19.52 15.68 -30.54
C PHE A 900 -19.42 16.85 -29.56
N CYS A 901 -18.84 17.99 -29.97
CA CYS A 901 -18.74 19.17 -29.11
C CYS A 901 -20.11 19.69 -28.66
N GLY A 902 -21.09 19.75 -29.57
CA GLY A 902 -22.46 20.15 -29.26
C GLY A 902 -23.13 19.22 -28.24
N GLU A 903 -23.06 17.91 -28.46
CA GLU A 903 -23.64 16.91 -27.58
C GLU A 903 -22.90 16.78 -26.25
N ALA A 904 -21.59 16.99 -26.22
CA ALA A 904 -20.76 16.99 -25.01
C ALA A 904 -21.17 18.09 -24.04
N LEU A 905 -21.52 19.28 -24.53
CA LEU A 905 -22.06 20.38 -23.72
C LEU A 905 -23.39 19.99 -23.07
N ILE A 906 -24.26 19.28 -23.80
CA ILE A 906 -25.53 18.76 -23.27
C ILE A 906 -25.24 17.72 -22.18
N ALA A 907 -24.32 16.79 -22.41
CA ALA A 907 -23.97 15.74 -21.44
C ALA A 907 -23.39 16.32 -20.13
N ILE A 908 -22.49 17.30 -20.23
CA ILE A 908 -21.94 17.99 -19.05
C ILE A 908 -23.03 18.82 -18.37
N GLY A 909 -23.90 19.47 -19.14
CA GLY A 909 -25.09 20.16 -18.63
C GLY A 909 -25.99 19.24 -17.81
N VAL A 910 -26.24 18.02 -18.28
CA VAL A 910 -26.98 16.97 -17.57
C VAL A 910 -26.31 16.59 -16.26
N LEU A 911 -24.98 16.41 -16.25
CA LEU A 911 -24.23 16.12 -15.02
C LEU A 911 -24.32 17.27 -13.99
N MET A 912 -24.16 18.51 -14.44
CA MET A 912 -24.27 19.69 -13.58
C MET A 912 -25.70 19.91 -13.07
N PHE A 913 -26.70 19.64 -13.90
CA PHE A 913 -28.11 19.70 -13.51
C PHE A 913 -28.44 18.69 -12.42
N ARG A 914 -27.97 17.44 -12.55
CA ARG A 914 -28.11 16.39 -11.53
C ARG A 914 -27.42 16.76 -10.21
N ARG A 915 -26.28 17.44 -10.27
CA ARG A 915 -25.56 17.98 -9.10
C ARG A 915 -26.33 19.09 -8.39
N SER A 916 -26.94 20.01 -9.14
CA SER A 916 -27.67 21.19 -8.62
C SER A 916 -29.04 20.84 -8.03
N THR A 917 -29.69 19.80 -8.56
CA THR A 917 -31.04 19.40 -8.15
C THR A 917 -31.08 18.82 -6.74
N LYS A 918 -31.87 19.44 -5.84
CA LYS A 918 -32.01 19.04 -4.41
C LYS A 918 -32.39 17.59 -4.18
N SER A 919 -33.14 16.96 -5.09
CA SER A 919 -33.60 15.56 -4.97
C SER A 919 -32.47 14.53 -5.19
N ILE A 920 -31.49 14.86 -6.04
CA ILE A 920 -30.44 13.94 -6.48
C ILE A 920 -29.14 14.24 -5.73
N ARG A 921 -28.63 15.49 -5.84
CA ARG A 921 -27.39 15.98 -5.21
C ARG A 921 -26.16 15.09 -5.45
N ALA A 922 -26.11 14.44 -6.62
CA ALA A 922 -25.07 13.49 -7.01
C ALA A 922 -24.95 13.44 -8.54
N GLU A 923 -23.74 13.19 -9.05
CA GLU A 923 -23.51 12.99 -10.49
C GLU A 923 -23.95 11.59 -10.91
N LEU A 924 -23.48 10.56 -10.20
CA LEU A 924 -23.79 9.16 -10.48
C LEU A 924 -24.76 8.57 -9.43
N GLY A 925 -25.63 7.66 -9.87
CA GLY A 925 -26.61 6.99 -9.02
C GLY A 925 -27.85 7.83 -8.72
N GLY A 926 -28.40 7.69 -7.51
CA GLY A 926 -29.63 8.40 -7.10
C GLY A 926 -30.94 7.66 -7.43
N PRO A 927 -32.09 8.36 -7.37
CA PRO A 927 -33.40 7.73 -7.44
C PRO A 927 -33.63 7.01 -8.79
N PHE A 928 -34.31 5.86 -8.74
CA PHE A 928 -34.45 4.93 -9.88
C PHE A 928 -34.89 5.61 -11.17
N ILE A 929 -35.98 6.39 -11.12
CA ILE A 929 -36.53 7.07 -12.29
C ILE A 929 -35.52 8.08 -12.86
N SER A 930 -34.90 8.87 -11.98
CA SER A 930 -33.93 9.88 -12.38
C SER A 930 -32.68 9.27 -13.00
N LYS A 931 -32.11 8.20 -12.43
CA LYS A 931 -30.90 7.60 -13.00
C LYS A 931 -31.13 6.99 -14.38
N TRP A 932 -32.27 6.31 -14.59
CA TRP A 932 -32.61 5.74 -15.89
C TRP A 932 -32.98 6.80 -16.93
N LEU A 933 -33.66 7.88 -16.53
CA LEU A 933 -34.02 8.97 -17.43
C LEU A 933 -32.77 9.66 -18.00
N HIS A 934 -31.87 10.10 -17.14
CA HIS A 934 -30.66 10.81 -17.58
C HIS A 934 -29.68 9.88 -18.31
N ALA A 935 -29.56 8.61 -17.90
CA ALA A 935 -28.78 7.63 -18.65
C ALA A 935 -29.35 7.36 -20.04
N SER A 936 -30.68 7.33 -20.20
CA SER A 936 -31.33 7.18 -21.51
C SER A 936 -31.08 8.39 -22.41
N ILE A 937 -31.04 9.60 -21.86
CA ILE A 937 -30.66 10.81 -22.61
C ILE A 937 -29.23 10.68 -23.15
N LEU A 938 -28.28 10.28 -22.32
CA LEU A 938 -26.88 10.11 -22.73
C LEU A 938 -26.72 9.01 -23.80
N LEU A 939 -27.41 7.88 -23.65
CA LEU A 939 -27.42 6.82 -24.67
C LEU A 939 -28.06 7.29 -25.98
N LEU A 940 -29.11 8.11 -25.90
CA LEU A 940 -29.76 8.68 -27.08
C LEU A 940 -28.80 9.61 -27.83
N LEU A 941 -28.06 10.48 -27.13
CA LEU A 941 -27.04 11.34 -27.74
C LEU A 941 -26.03 10.51 -28.53
N TRP A 942 -25.48 9.45 -27.93
CA TRP A 942 -24.55 8.58 -28.64
C TRP A 942 -25.14 7.90 -29.89
N ILE A 943 -26.40 7.46 -29.84
CA ILE A 943 -27.08 6.89 -31.02
C ILE A 943 -27.27 7.95 -32.11
N VAL A 944 -27.64 9.18 -31.72
CA VAL A 944 -27.76 10.32 -32.65
C VAL A 944 -26.40 10.61 -33.28
N TYR A 945 -25.34 10.71 -32.48
CA TYR A 945 -23.97 10.87 -32.96
C TYR A 945 -23.59 9.83 -34.01
N LEU A 946 -23.81 8.53 -33.75
CA LEU A 946 -23.49 7.47 -34.71
C LEU A 946 -24.31 7.56 -36.00
N ILE A 947 -25.63 7.77 -35.89
CA ILE A 947 -26.51 7.81 -37.06
C ILE A 947 -26.15 9.02 -37.94
N VAL A 948 -26.05 10.20 -37.33
CA VAL A 948 -25.81 11.45 -38.06
C VAL A 948 -24.42 11.47 -38.68
N SER A 949 -23.39 11.01 -37.97
CA SER A 949 -22.03 10.89 -38.53
C SER A 949 -21.95 9.85 -39.64
N THR A 950 -22.70 8.74 -39.54
CA THR A 950 -22.74 7.73 -40.62
C THR A 950 -23.46 8.27 -41.85
N LEU A 951 -24.58 8.99 -41.67
CA LEU A 951 -25.34 9.56 -42.79
C LEU A 951 -24.55 10.64 -43.54
N GLU A 952 -23.80 11.47 -42.82
CA GLU A 952 -22.88 12.43 -43.44
C GLU A 952 -21.71 11.70 -44.13
N ALA A 953 -21.15 10.66 -43.52
CA ALA A 953 -20.08 9.90 -44.16
C ALA A 953 -20.49 9.27 -45.49
N TYR A 954 -21.76 8.94 -45.72
CA TYR A 954 -22.27 8.45 -47.02
C TYR A 954 -22.82 9.56 -47.93
N ASP A 955 -22.56 10.82 -47.61
CA ASP A 955 -23.00 11.99 -48.39
C ASP A 955 -24.54 12.09 -48.53
N ILE A 956 -25.28 11.44 -47.62
CA ILE A 956 -26.76 11.45 -47.60
C ILE A 956 -27.27 12.78 -47.00
N ILE A 957 -26.52 13.31 -46.04
CA ILE A 957 -26.73 14.64 -45.46
C ILE A 957 -25.57 15.50 -45.94
N ILE A 958 -25.88 16.57 -46.69
CA ILE A 958 -24.91 17.58 -47.10
C ILE A 958 -24.98 18.71 -46.07
N VAL A 959 -23.85 19.05 -45.46
CA VAL A 959 -23.72 20.08 -44.41
C VAL A 959 -22.89 21.25 -44.91
#